data_AF-A0A3B1DF81-F1
#
_entry.id   AF-A0A3B1DF81-F1
#
_cell.length_a   1.000
_cell.length_b   1.000
_cell.length_c   1.000
_cell.angle_alpha   90.00
_cell.angle_beta   90.00
_cell.angle_gamma   90.00
#
_symmetry.space_group_name_H-M   'P 1'
#
loop_
_entity.id
_entity.type
_entity.pdbx_description
1 polymer ?
#
loop_
_entity_poly.entity_id
_entity_poly.type
_entity_poly.pdbx_seq_one_letter_code
_entity_poly.pdbx_strand_id
1 'polypeptide(L)'
;MIGIENLLDHNLFFFINRSLSNPLFDVFMPYITDKALYLFLPVLFFILCKDRKKALLTIILCLSALAFSDGLSNILKHHFERPRPFVTLTDILVLVGRGKSFSMPSAHAANTASVATVLIYMLSRLRSGKASLSSSASSLITILSGYLVIVASTIAFSRVYIGVHYPSDVLAGMAIGILTGLFVSLVFAKTKKYYKIAPYPTVLGIVLLVLSLFRIYYIFVGPLDLSPDEAQYWDWSRRLDLSYYSKGPAIACIIAIGKTFLGNTEIGIRLPAVFFSLFSSLVLYQMSRDMMKKEVPEGSGTPELAGLLSALLIQIVPLFSTYGIVMTIDSPFIFFWTISLYLFYLAQREWTETGKTKLLYWALAGLTVGIGLLVKYTMSFFYLSAFLYLITDRKRRGLLVHPGPWLSFVISLLCFVPVLIWNSQHNWVTFLHTAGQAHLADGMKITMGRFLEFIGSQLGVVSPVLFVFILISLFVLRKKNSDGSLLFWFSIPILLFFTLKSLQGKVQANWALPAYIAGFISLSIYTVKYWPGFRKSVRVLLVAGALISIAITAVAHYPSAVNLPLKMDPTARLRGWNELGKDVGKIADGMKAPYFIFSDRYQVTSELAFYVRGNPVTYNINLGRRMNQYDLWPGFYDLKGYNAIFVMTGDKPLPGRIGRAFERCDKRLYTVKEKTRVLRDYSIFECYGFKGMERKAVDNF
;
A
#
# COMPACT_ATOMS: atom_id res chain seq x y z
N MET A 1 -20.73 -27.98 28.04
CA MET A 1 -19.74 -29.08 28.08
C MET A 1 -18.50 -28.67 28.89
N ILE A 2 -18.61 -28.38 30.20
CA ILE A 2 -17.52 -27.70 30.97
C ILE A 2 -16.95 -28.56 32.14
N GLY A 3 -17.46 -29.77 32.38
CA GLY A 3 -17.10 -30.55 33.59
C GLY A 3 -15.95 -31.56 33.47
N ILE A 4 -15.79 -32.24 32.33
CA ILE A 4 -14.88 -33.40 32.22
C ILE A 4 -13.51 -33.03 31.64
N GLU A 5 -13.47 -32.13 30.65
CA GLU A 5 -12.22 -31.69 30.00
C GLU A 5 -11.29 -30.96 30.98
N ASN A 6 -11.85 -30.12 31.86
CA ASN A 6 -11.06 -29.47 32.90
C ASN A 6 -10.47 -30.50 33.88
N LEU A 7 -11.24 -31.51 34.31
CA LEU A 7 -10.75 -32.48 35.29
C LEU A 7 -9.59 -33.31 34.75
N LEU A 8 -9.68 -33.78 33.50
CA LEU A 8 -8.61 -34.55 32.85
C LEU A 8 -7.34 -33.72 32.66
N ASP A 9 -7.48 -32.48 32.19
CA ASP A 9 -6.36 -31.58 31.91
C ASP A 9 -5.63 -31.18 33.22
N HIS A 10 -6.36 -31.05 34.33
CA HIS A 10 -5.79 -30.78 35.65
C HIS A 10 -5.12 -32.04 36.24
N ASN A 11 -5.77 -33.20 36.18
CA ASN A 11 -5.20 -34.45 36.69
C ASN A 11 -3.90 -34.81 35.96
N LEU A 12 -3.89 -34.67 34.63
CA LEU A 12 -2.69 -34.92 33.83
C LEU A 12 -1.61 -33.86 34.09
N PHE A 13 -2.00 -32.60 34.28
CA PHE A 13 -1.06 -31.56 34.71
C PHE A 13 -0.39 -31.91 36.04
N PHE A 14 -1.16 -32.26 37.09
CA PHE A 14 -0.60 -32.60 38.40
C PHE A 14 0.25 -33.87 38.34
N PHE A 15 -0.15 -34.88 37.58
CA PHE A 15 0.66 -36.08 37.36
C PHE A 15 2.04 -35.72 36.76
N ILE A 16 2.06 -34.88 35.72
CA ILE A 16 3.30 -34.49 35.05
C ILE A 16 4.15 -33.54 35.91
N ASN A 17 3.53 -32.52 36.51
CA ASN A 17 4.22 -31.46 37.24
C ASN A 17 4.66 -31.91 38.65
N ARG A 18 3.95 -32.84 39.29
CA ARG A 18 4.23 -33.28 40.66
C ARG A 18 4.68 -34.73 40.71
N SER A 19 3.88 -35.68 40.21
CA SER A 19 4.19 -37.11 40.35
C SER A 19 5.46 -37.52 39.58
N LEU A 20 5.78 -36.86 38.47
CA LEU A 20 7.02 -37.08 37.71
C LEU A 20 8.18 -36.14 38.13
N SER A 21 7.96 -35.26 39.13
CA SER A 21 9.00 -34.33 39.59
C SER A 21 10.19 -35.06 40.20
N ASN A 22 11.40 -34.68 39.82
CA ASN A 22 12.63 -35.25 40.37
C ASN A 22 13.84 -34.33 40.11
N PRO A 23 14.91 -34.39 40.92
CA PRO A 23 16.03 -33.46 40.83
C PRO A 23 16.72 -33.40 39.46
N LEU A 24 16.74 -34.50 38.71
CA LEU A 24 17.33 -34.54 37.37
C LEU A 24 16.47 -33.77 36.37
N PHE A 25 15.17 -34.05 36.32
CA PHE A 25 14.25 -33.41 35.39
C PHE A 25 13.97 -31.95 35.76
N ASP A 26 14.03 -31.58 37.03
CA ASP A 26 13.87 -30.20 37.50
C ASP A 26 14.97 -29.28 36.95
N VAL A 27 16.18 -29.80 36.70
CA VAL A 27 17.27 -29.06 36.04
C VAL A 27 17.18 -29.19 34.52
N PHE A 28 16.86 -30.38 34.03
CA PHE A 28 16.92 -30.70 32.60
C PHE A 28 15.77 -30.09 31.78
N MET A 29 14.54 -30.10 32.29
CA MET A 29 13.36 -29.64 31.56
C MET A 29 13.36 -28.11 31.31
N PRO A 30 13.73 -27.26 32.28
CA PRO A 30 13.95 -25.83 32.02
C PRO A 30 15.06 -25.58 30.99
N TYR A 31 16.15 -26.34 31.05
CA TYR A 31 17.26 -26.20 30.12
C TYR A 31 16.87 -26.54 28.68
N ILE A 32 16.19 -27.68 28.47
CA ILE A 32 15.72 -28.09 27.14
C ILE A 32 14.76 -27.07 26.53
N THR A 33 13.81 -26.52 27.31
CA THR A 33 12.86 -25.56 26.73
C THR A 33 13.52 -24.24 26.36
N ASP A 34 14.53 -23.79 27.10
CA ASP A 34 15.26 -22.55 26.81
C ASP A 34 16.14 -22.71 25.57
N LYS A 35 16.75 -23.89 25.41
CA LYS A 35 17.65 -24.21 24.28
C LYS A 35 16.95 -24.92 23.12
N ALA A 36 15.63 -24.91 23.08
CA ALA A 36 14.79 -25.63 22.13
C ALA A 36 15.26 -25.55 20.66
N LEU A 37 15.64 -24.36 20.18
CA LEU A 37 16.06 -24.16 18.79
C LEU A 37 17.42 -24.79 18.46
N TYR A 38 18.33 -24.89 19.43
CA TYR A 38 19.65 -25.49 19.22
C TYR A 38 19.58 -26.98 18.91
N LEU A 39 18.54 -27.66 19.42
CA LEU A 39 18.30 -29.09 19.17
C LEU A 39 17.95 -29.39 17.70
N PHE A 40 17.64 -28.38 16.89
CA PHE A 40 17.39 -28.55 15.45
C PHE A 40 18.65 -28.37 14.59
N LEU A 41 19.74 -27.83 15.15
CA LEU A 41 20.98 -27.55 14.41
C LEU A 41 21.67 -28.80 13.83
N PRO A 42 21.72 -29.97 14.49
CA PRO A 42 22.36 -31.15 13.91
C PRO A 42 21.71 -31.59 12.58
N VAL A 43 20.37 -31.52 12.50
CA VAL A 43 19.65 -31.83 11.27
C VAL A 43 19.91 -30.77 10.20
N LEU A 44 19.93 -29.49 10.59
CA LEU A 44 20.23 -28.40 9.66
C LEU A 44 21.65 -28.51 9.09
N PHE A 45 22.62 -28.84 9.95
CA PHE A 45 24.00 -29.09 9.58
C PHE A 45 24.11 -30.30 8.63
N PHE A 46 23.37 -31.39 8.89
CA PHE A 46 23.29 -32.51 7.97
C PHE A 46 22.80 -32.09 6.58
N ILE A 47 21.73 -31.29 6.50
CA ILE A 47 21.22 -30.76 5.23
C ILE A 47 22.28 -29.85 4.56
N LEU A 48 22.97 -29.01 5.32
CA LEU A 48 24.06 -28.14 4.84
C LEU A 48 25.22 -28.92 4.23
N CYS A 49 25.64 -30.01 4.87
CA CYS A 49 26.67 -30.90 4.38
C CYS A 49 26.25 -31.63 3.09
N LYS A 50 24.95 -31.89 2.89
CA LYS A 50 24.44 -32.55 1.69
C LYS A 50 24.20 -31.60 0.52
N ASP A 51 23.66 -30.41 0.78
CA ASP A 51 23.33 -29.42 -0.24
C ASP A 51 23.17 -28.02 0.37
N ARG A 52 24.19 -27.17 0.18
CA ARG A 52 24.22 -25.80 0.72
C ARG A 52 23.05 -24.93 0.26
N LYS A 53 22.58 -25.09 -0.98
CA LYS A 53 21.45 -24.31 -1.51
C LYS A 53 20.14 -24.75 -0.87
N LYS A 54 19.94 -26.06 -0.71
CA LYS A 54 18.76 -26.58 0.01
C LYS A 54 18.81 -26.22 1.48
N ALA A 55 19.98 -26.17 2.11
CA ALA A 55 20.09 -25.74 3.50
C ALA A 55 19.66 -24.29 3.70
N LEU A 56 20.16 -23.35 2.87
CA LEU A 56 19.71 -21.96 2.91
C LEU A 56 18.18 -21.85 2.72
N LEU A 57 17.63 -22.59 1.76
CA LEU A 57 16.19 -22.65 1.55
C LEU A 57 15.43 -23.24 2.74
N THR A 58 15.94 -24.31 3.36
CA THR A 58 15.37 -24.89 4.58
C THR A 58 15.33 -23.87 5.71
N ILE A 59 16.41 -23.09 5.90
CA ILE A 59 16.44 -22.02 6.91
C ILE A 59 15.32 -21.01 6.65
N ILE A 60 15.18 -20.54 5.41
CA ILE A 60 14.12 -19.59 5.03
C ILE A 60 12.73 -20.16 5.32
N LEU A 61 12.48 -21.42 4.98
CA LEU A 61 11.19 -22.08 5.23
C LEU A 61 10.92 -22.28 6.73
N CYS A 62 11.94 -22.66 7.52
CA CYS A 62 11.82 -22.79 8.97
C CYS A 62 11.52 -21.44 9.63
N LEU A 63 12.21 -20.37 9.24
CA LEU A 63 11.93 -19.02 9.73
C LEU A 63 10.53 -18.54 9.34
N SER A 64 10.08 -18.87 8.12
CA SER A 64 8.72 -18.54 7.65
C SER A 64 7.64 -19.27 8.46
N ALA A 65 7.83 -20.58 8.69
CA ALA A 65 6.91 -21.39 9.50
C ALA A 65 6.88 -20.92 10.96
N LEU A 66 8.05 -20.60 11.53
CA LEU A 66 8.19 -20.04 12.86
C LEU A 66 7.41 -18.73 13.01
N ALA A 67 7.63 -17.77 12.09
CA ALA A 67 6.94 -16.48 12.12
C ALA A 67 5.41 -16.63 12.00
N PHE A 68 4.95 -17.55 11.13
CA PHE A 68 3.52 -17.80 10.95
C PHE A 68 2.90 -18.50 12.18
N SER A 69 3.61 -19.46 12.77
CA SER A 69 3.19 -20.19 13.97
C SER A 69 3.09 -19.27 15.19
N ASP A 70 4.09 -18.41 15.39
CA ASP A 70 4.14 -17.46 16.50
C ASP A 70 3.05 -16.39 16.36
N GLY A 71 2.91 -15.82 15.17
CA GLY A 71 1.87 -14.84 14.85
C GLY A 71 0.45 -15.39 15.09
N LEU A 72 0.16 -16.60 14.58
CA LEU A 72 -1.14 -17.24 14.79
C LEU A 72 -1.38 -17.57 16.27
N SER A 73 -0.34 -18.05 16.98
CA SER A 73 -0.43 -18.32 18.42
C SER A 73 -0.74 -17.06 19.21
N ASN A 74 -0.12 -15.92 18.87
CA ASN A 74 -0.39 -14.65 19.54
C ASN A 74 -1.81 -14.13 19.28
N ILE A 75 -2.33 -14.27 18.06
CA ILE A 75 -3.73 -13.91 17.75
C ILE A 75 -4.70 -14.77 18.57
N LEU A 76 -4.49 -16.09 18.59
CA LEU A 76 -5.38 -17.01 19.31
C LEU A 76 -5.31 -16.84 20.83
N LYS A 77 -4.18 -16.41 21.39
CA LYS A 77 -4.06 -16.10 22.81
C LYS A 77 -5.03 -15.01 23.26
N HIS A 78 -5.20 -13.97 22.46
CA HIS A 78 -6.16 -12.90 22.74
C HIS A 78 -7.61 -13.31 22.45
N HIS A 79 -7.83 -14.44 21.78
CA HIS A 79 -9.16 -14.98 21.57
C HIS A 79 -9.61 -15.89 22.72
N PHE A 80 -8.71 -16.75 23.23
CA PHE A 80 -9.03 -17.69 24.31
C PHE A 80 -8.87 -17.11 25.72
N GLU A 81 -7.92 -16.18 25.89
CA GLU A 81 -7.64 -15.49 27.17
C GLU A 81 -7.46 -16.42 28.39
N ARG A 82 -7.04 -17.68 28.16
CA ARG A 82 -6.94 -18.69 29.22
C ARG A 82 -5.86 -18.32 30.24
N PRO A 83 -6.16 -18.27 31.55
CA PRO A 83 -5.15 -18.06 32.58
C PRO A 83 -4.17 -19.24 32.64
N ARG A 84 -2.94 -18.98 33.10
CA ARG A 84 -1.90 -20.01 33.22
C ARG A 84 -2.10 -20.86 34.49
N PRO A 85 -1.60 -22.11 34.52
CA PRO A 85 -1.72 -22.99 35.68
C PRO A 85 -1.25 -22.33 36.99
N PHE A 86 -0.13 -21.60 36.97
CA PHE A 86 0.41 -20.93 38.17
C PHE A 86 -0.41 -19.75 38.69
N VAL A 87 -1.44 -19.31 37.95
CA VAL A 87 -2.35 -18.25 38.38
C VAL A 87 -3.56 -18.85 39.12
N THR A 88 -4.00 -20.03 38.69
CA THR A 88 -5.26 -20.64 39.12
C THR A 88 -5.09 -21.83 40.06
N LEU A 89 -3.96 -22.55 39.99
CA LEU A 89 -3.69 -23.75 40.78
C LEU A 89 -2.72 -23.46 41.93
N THR A 90 -3.01 -24.05 43.08
CA THR A 90 -2.10 -24.10 44.25
C THR A 90 -1.25 -25.37 44.21
N ASP A 91 -0.14 -25.38 44.95
CA ASP A 91 0.72 -26.56 45.15
C ASP A 91 1.36 -27.15 43.88
N ILE A 92 1.74 -26.27 42.95
CA ILE A 92 2.44 -26.63 41.72
C ILE A 92 3.92 -26.24 41.76
N LEU A 93 4.76 -26.93 40.98
CA LEU A 93 6.16 -26.56 40.77
C LEU A 93 6.26 -25.61 39.58
N VAL A 94 6.80 -24.41 39.81
CA VAL A 94 7.07 -23.43 38.74
C VAL A 94 8.58 -23.23 38.65
N LEU A 95 9.19 -23.84 37.63
CA LEU A 95 10.66 -23.94 37.50
C LEU A 95 11.27 -22.83 36.63
N VAL A 96 10.45 -21.89 36.14
CA VAL A 96 10.87 -20.76 35.29
C VAL A 96 10.10 -19.48 35.67
N GLY A 97 10.55 -18.32 35.16
CA GLY A 97 9.88 -17.04 35.42
C GLY A 97 8.40 -17.01 35.02
N ARG A 98 7.56 -16.38 35.84
CA ARG A 98 6.12 -16.22 35.58
C ARG A 98 5.88 -15.22 34.46
N GLY A 99 5.47 -15.71 33.29
CA GLY A 99 5.14 -14.88 32.12
C GLY A 99 3.81 -14.13 32.26
N LYS A 100 3.67 -12.99 31.56
CA LYS A 100 2.46 -12.14 31.58
C LYS A 100 1.42 -12.48 30.49
N SER A 101 1.75 -13.35 29.54
CA SER A 101 0.85 -13.73 28.43
C SER A 101 -0.11 -14.85 28.80
N PHE A 102 -1.25 -14.95 28.10
CA PHE A 102 -2.21 -16.06 28.22
C PHE A 102 -1.58 -17.43 27.91
N SER A 103 -2.21 -18.48 28.46
CA SER A 103 -1.71 -19.86 28.43
C SER A 103 -1.92 -20.55 27.08
N MET A 104 -3.12 -20.44 26.50
CA MET A 104 -3.51 -21.20 25.31
C MET A 104 -3.39 -20.36 24.03
N PRO A 105 -2.79 -20.87 22.95
CA PRO A 105 -1.95 -22.07 22.84
C PRO A 105 -0.50 -21.84 23.31
N SER A 106 0.24 -22.92 23.57
CA SER A 106 1.68 -22.86 23.87
C SER A 106 2.51 -22.51 22.63
N ALA A 107 3.04 -21.29 22.56
CA ALA A 107 3.88 -20.82 21.46
C ALA A 107 5.18 -21.63 21.31
N HIS A 108 5.79 -22.10 22.42
CA HIS A 108 7.01 -22.92 22.32
C HIS A 108 6.72 -24.25 21.64
N ALA A 109 5.59 -24.90 21.99
CA ALA A 109 5.18 -26.16 21.37
C ALA A 109 4.78 -25.98 19.91
N ALA A 110 4.11 -24.86 19.58
CA ALA A 110 3.76 -24.52 18.20
C ALA A 110 5.00 -24.26 17.33
N ASN A 111 5.91 -23.43 17.83
CA ASN A 111 7.13 -23.05 17.13
C ASN A 111 8.03 -24.28 16.84
N THR A 112 8.25 -25.14 17.83
CA THR A 112 9.10 -26.34 17.64
C THR A 112 8.46 -27.37 16.72
N ALA A 113 7.15 -27.61 16.83
CA ALA A 113 6.42 -28.52 15.94
C ALA A 113 6.38 -28.00 14.49
N SER A 114 6.29 -26.68 14.29
CA SER A 114 6.34 -26.07 12.95
C SER A 114 7.70 -26.26 12.27
N VAL A 115 8.80 -26.02 13.00
CA VAL A 115 10.16 -26.21 12.52
C VAL A 115 10.45 -27.68 12.24
N ALA A 116 10.05 -28.58 13.15
CA ALA A 116 10.17 -30.02 12.96
C ALA A 116 9.48 -30.48 11.68
N THR A 117 8.25 -30.02 11.45
CA THR A 117 7.46 -30.38 10.26
C THR A 117 8.15 -29.96 8.96
N VAL A 118 8.70 -28.74 8.89
CA VAL A 118 9.44 -28.27 7.71
C VAL A 118 10.73 -29.07 7.49
N LEU A 119 11.47 -29.38 8.55
CA LEU A 119 12.70 -30.17 8.46
C LEU A 119 12.41 -31.60 8.00
N ILE A 120 11.39 -32.26 8.53
CA ILE A 120 10.93 -33.58 8.08
C ILE A 120 10.56 -33.54 6.59
N TYR A 121 9.81 -32.52 6.16
CA TYR A 121 9.49 -32.32 4.76
C TYR A 121 10.76 -32.18 3.90
N MET A 122 11.72 -31.34 4.29
CA MET A 122 12.95 -31.12 3.53
C MET A 122 13.84 -32.37 3.47
N LEU A 123 13.93 -33.14 4.57
CA LEU A 123 14.58 -34.44 4.61
C LEU A 123 13.93 -35.43 3.63
N SER A 124 12.59 -35.49 3.57
CA SER A 124 11.87 -36.33 2.62
C SER A 124 12.18 -35.96 1.15
N ARG A 125 12.43 -34.68 0.86
CA ARG A 125 12.82 -34.20 -0.48
C ARG A 125 14.27 -34.52 -0.84
N LEU A 126 15.15 -34.71 0.15
CA LEU A 126 16.48 -35.25 -0.09
C LEU A 126 16.40 -36.73 -0.50
N ARG A 127 15.48 -37.49 0.11
CA ARG A 127 15.22 -38.90 -0.21
C ARG A 127 14.72 -39.10 -1.65
N SER A 128 13.72 -38.33 -2.09
CA SER A 128 13.14 -38.49 -3.45
C SER A 128 14.00 -37.92 -4.59
N GLY A 129 15.05 -37.15 -4.30
CA GLY A 129 15.82 -36.42 -5.31
C GLY A 129 16.94 -37.22 -5.99
N LYS A 130 17.26 -38.42 -5.49
CA LYS A 130 18.27 -39.32 -6.09
C LYS A 130 17.66 -40.73 -6.17
N ALA A 131 17.42 -41.21 -7.39
CA ALA A 131 16.96 -42.59 -7.65
C ALA A 131 17.98 -43.66 -7.23
N SER A 132 19.19 -43.26 -6.83
CA SER A 132 20.22 -44.11 -6.23
C SER A 132 20.67 -43.47 -4.92
N LEU A 133 19.88 -43.67 -3.86
CA LEU A 133 20.32 -43.38 -2.49
C LEU A 133 20.63 -44.73 -1.83
N SER A 134 21.86 -44.92 -1.37
CA SER A 134 22.27 -46.12 -0.62
C SER A 134 21.30 -46.35 0.57
N SER A 135 21.00 -47.62 0.85
CA SER A 135 20.13 -48.04 1.97
C SER A 135 20.52 -47.35 3.29
N SER A 136 21.82 -47.19 3.56
CA SER A 136 22.35 -46.50 4.75
C SER A 136 21.91 -45.03 4.86
N ALA A 137 21.81 -44.32 3.74
CA ALA A 137 21.43 -42.90 3.74
C ALA A 137 19.91 -42.71 3.91
N SER A 138 19.09 -43.66 3.45
CA SER A 138 17.64 -43.65 3.70
C SER A 138 17.33 -43.92 5.17
N SER A 139 18.04 -44.86 5.80
CA SER A 139 17.89 -45.17 7.23
C SER A 139 18.24 -43.95 8.11
N LEU A 140 19.33 -43.25 7.78
CA LEU A 140 19.73 -42.03 8.50
C LEU A 140 18.65 -40.92 8.42
N ILE A 141 18.02 -40.73 7.26
CA ILE A 141 16.93 -39.75 7.09
C ILE A 141 15.72 -40.10 7.98
N THR A 142 15.37 -41.38 8.09
CA THR A 142 14.30 -41.85 8.99
C THR A 142 14.66 -41.60 10.45
N ILE A 143 15.90 -41.89 10.85
CA ILE A 143 16.41 -41.64 12.22
C ILE A 143 16.35 -40.14 12.55
N LEU A 144 16.83 -39.27 11.66
CA LEU A 144 16.78 -37.83 11.87
C LEU A 144 15.35 -37.29 11.91
N SER A 145 14.43 -37.87 11.14
CA SER A 145 13.01 -37.50 11.19
C SER A 145 12.36 -37.91 12.52
N GLY A 146 12.66 -39.11 13.02
CA GLY A 146 12.23 -39.57 14.34
C GLY A 146 12.81 -38.70 15.47
N TYR A 147 14.09 -38.34 15.38
CA TYR A 147 14.74 -37.41 16.31
C TYR A 147 13.98 -36.07 16.42
N LEU A 148 13.55 -35.48 15.30
CA LEU A 148 12.80 -34.22 15.29
C LEU A 148 11.44 -34.33 16.01
N VAL A 149 10.73 -35.45 15.82
CA VAL A 149 9.46 -35.70 16.50
C VAL A 149 9.69 -35.84 18.00
N ILE A 150 10.73 -36.57 18.41
CA ILE A 150 11.10 -36.73 19.82
C ILE A 150 11.44 -35.36 20.43
N VAL A 151 12.27 -34.55 19.77
CA VAL A 151 12.63 -33.21 20.26
C VAL A 151 11.40 -32.33 20.44
N ALA A 152 10.51 -32.26 19.44
CA ALA A 152 9.29 -31.45 19.55
C ALA A 152 8.38 -31.91 20.69
N SER A 153 8.19 -33.23 20.83
CA SER A 153 7.39 -33.84 21.91
C SER A 153 8.01 -33.62 23.29
N THR A 154 9.33 -33.71 23.43
CA THR A 154 10.03 -33.46 24.71
C THR A 154 9.91 -31.99 25.12
N ILE A 155 10.02 -31.04 24.18
CA ILE A 155 9.83 -29.63 24.48
C ILE A 155 8.37 -29.34 24.83
N ALA A 156 7.42 -29.97 24.14
CA ALA A 156 6.00 -29.89 24.48
C ALA A 156 5.75 -30.39 25.92
N PHE A 157 6.25 -31.58 26.26
CA PHE A 157 6.18 -32.15 27.61
C PHE A 157 6.80 -31.24 28.66
N SER A 158 7.98 -30.67 28.39
CA SER A 158 8.68 -29.82 29.34
C SER A 158 7.88 -28.56 29.72
N ARG A 159 7.03 -28.02 28.82
CA ARG A 159 6.15 -26.87 29.12
C ARG A 159 5.08 -27.18 30.17
N VAL A 160 4.58 -28.41 30.19
CA VAL A 160 3.66 -28.88 31.24
C VAL A 160 4.43 -29.14 32.53
N TYR A 161 5.57 -29.83 32.41
CA TYR A 161 6.42 -30.18 33.55
C TYR A 161 6.86 -28.97 34.37
N ILE A 162 7.30 -27.89 33.73
CA ILE A 162 7.78 -26.67 34.44
C ILE A 162 6.65 -25.78 34.97
N GLY A 163 5.38 -26.18 34.81
CA GLY A 163 4.22 -25.55 35.45
C GLY A 163 3.66 -24.30 34.75
N VAL A 164 3.97 -24.11 33.46
CA VAL A 164 3.60 -22.86 32.74
C VAL A 164 2.46 -23.00 31.74
N HIS A 165 2.06 -24.23 31.39
CA HIS A 165 0.97 -24.55 30.46
C HIS A 165 0.25 -25.84 30.86
N TYR A 166 -1.03 -25.94 30.52
CA TYR A 166 -1.80 -27.18 30.63
C TYR A 166 -1.47 -28.14 29.47
N PRO A 167 -1.68 -29.47 29.63
CA PRO A 167 -1.55 -30.44 28.54
C PRO A 167 -2.30 -30.05 27.26
N SER A 168 -3.55 -29.60 27.37
CA SER A 168 -4.34 -29.15 26.23
C SER A 168 -3.77 -27.91 25.52
N ASP A 169 -3.13 -26.98 26.24
CA ASP A 169 -2.47 -25.80 25.65
C ASP A 169 -1.31 -26.21 24.73
N VAL A 170 -0.58 -27.25 25.16
CA VAL A 170 0.57 -27.80 24.45
C VAL A 170 0.13 -28.63 23.25
N LEU A 171 -0.92 -29.45 23.38
CA LEU A 171 -1.52 -30.19 22.27
C LEU A 171 -2.05 -29.24 21.19
N ALA A 172 -2.79 -28.20 21.60
CA ALA A 172 -3.25 -27.14 20.69
C ALA A 172 -2.06 -26.43 20.01
N GLY A 173 -1.01 -26.12 20.77
CA GLY A 173 0.24 -25.58 20.24
C GLY A 173 0.86 -26.48 19.18
N MET A 174 1.09 -27.76 19.48
CA MET A 174 1.65 -28.72 18.52
C MET A 174 0.79 -28.86 17.26
N ALA A 175 -0.54 -28.92 17.40
CA ALA A 175 -1.45 -28.98 16.26
C ALA A 175 -1.30 -27.75 15.35
N ILE A 176 -1.28 -26.54 15.94
CA ILE A 176 -1.02 -25.29 15.21
C ILE A 176 0.36 -25.35 14.53
N GLY A 177 1.39 -25.80 15.24
CA GLY A 177 2.74 -25.95 14.69
C GLY A 177 2.78 -26.87 13.48
N ILE A 178 2.19 -28.06 13.58
CA ILE A 178 2.11 -29.02 12.46
C ILE A 178 1.34 -28.42 11.28
N LEU A 179 0.17 -27.83 11.52
CA LEU A 179 -0.65 -27.23 10.47
C LEU A 179 0.08 -26.09 9.75
N THR A 180 0.74 -25.22 10.49
CA THR A 180 1.53 -24.11 9.93
C THR A 180 2.76 -24.58 9.17
N GLY A 181 3.49 -25.58 9.68
CA GLY A 181 4.62 -26.20 8.98
C GLY A 181 4.20 -26.94 7.70
N LEU A 182 3.08 -27.65 7.72
CA LEU A 182 2.48 -28.30 6.55
C LEU A 182 2.05 -27.26 5.52
N PHE A 183 1.37 -26.19 5.96
CA PHE A 183 0.97 -25.09 5.09
C PHE A 183 2.15 -24.48 4.33
N VAL A 184 3.22 -24.10 5.05
CA VAL A 184 4.45 -23.57 4.42
C VAL A 184 5.07 -24.56 3.44
N SER A 185 5.12 -25.85 3.81
CA SER A 185 5.66 -26.90 2.96
C SER A 185 4.83 -27.13 1.68
N LEU A 186 3.49 -27.08 1.79
CA LEU A 186 2.56 -27.20 0.68
C LEU A 186 2.63 -26.00 -0.27
N VAL A 187 2.65 -24.79 0.28
CA VAL A 187 2.82 -23.55 -0.50
C VAL A 187 4.14 -23.61 -1.26
N PHE A 188 5.23 -23.99 -0.61
CA PHE A 188 6.53 -24.17 -1.26
C PHE A 188 6.47 -25.23 -2.37
N ALA A 189 5.85 -26.39 -2.13
CA ALA A 189 5.73 -27.46 -3.11
C ALA A 189 4.96 -27.01 -4.37
N LYS A 190 3.80 -26.36 -4.18
CA LYS A 190 2.98 -25.81 -5.26
C LYS A 190 3.73 -24.72 -6.01
N THR A 191 4.32 -23.78 -5.29
CA THR A 191 5.09 -22.67 -5.88
C THR A 191 6.27 -23.18 -6.71
N LYS A 192 7.01 -24.16 -6.22
CA LYS A 192 8.10 -24.79 -6.96
C LYS A 192 7.62 -25.48 -8.25
N LYS A 193 6.44 -26.13 -8.21
CA LYS A 193 5.83 -26.74 -9.41
C LYS A 193 5.46 -25.67 -10.43
N TYR A 194 4.77 -24.60 -10.02
CA TYR A 194 4.41 -23.50 -10.92
C TYR A 194 5.63 -22.77 -11.48
N TYR A 195 6.66 -22.54 -10.65
CA TYR A 195 7.89 -21.88 -11.10
C TYR A 195 8.59 -22.66 -12.21
N LYS A 196 8.54 -24.00 -12.19
CA LYS A 196 9.09 -24.84 -13.27
C LYS A 196 8.33 -24.68 -14.59
N ILE A 197 7.03 -24.39 -14.54
CA ILE A 197 6.16 -24.25 -15.73
C ILE A 197 6.17 -22.81 -16.24
N ALA A 198 6.07 -21.85 -15.34
CA ALA A 198 5.88 -20.44 -15.63
C ALA A 198 6.68 -19.59 -14.61
N PRO A 199 8.02 -19.49 -14.76
CA PRO A 199 8.88 -18.86 -13.75
C PRO A 199 8.54 -17.39 -13.52
N TYR A 200 8.42 -16.58 -14.56
CA TYR A 200 8.18 -15.14 -14.42
C TYR A 200 6.78 -14.79 -13.89
N PRO A 201 5.66 -15.39 -14.38
CA PRO A 201 4.35 -15.22 -13.75
C PRO A 201 4.33 -15.66 -12.29
N THR A 202 5.02 -16.76 -11.95
CA THR A 202 5.10 -17.25 -10.57
C THR A 202 5.82 -16.24 -9.68
N VAL A 203 6.97 -15.72 -10.12
CA VAL A 203 7.71 -14.67 -9.40
C VAL A 203 6.84 -13.42 -9.22
N LEU A 204 6.16 -12.98 -10.29
CA LEU A 204 5.27 -11.82 -10.21
C LEU A 204 4.16 -12.03 -9.18
N GLY A 205 3.48 -13.18 -9.23
CA GLY A 205 2.39 -13.50 -8.31
C GLY A 205 2.84 -13.50 -6.85
N ILE A 206 4.01 -14.06 -6.56
CA ILE A 206 4.59 -14.03 -5.20
C ILE A 206 4.92 -12.60 -4.78
N VAL A 207 5.62 -11.84 -5.62
CA VAL A 207 6.02 -10.46 -5.29
C VAL A 207 4.80 -9.59 -5.04
N LEU A 208 3.78 -9.65 -5.91
CA LEU A 208 2.56 -8.88 -5.76
C LEU A 208 1.75 -9.30 -4.53
N LEU A 209 1.70 -10.60 -4.21
CA LEU A 209 1.06 -11.08 -2.98
C LEU A 209 1.78 -10.54 -1.73
N VAL A 210 3.11 -10.70 -1.66
CA VAL A 210 3.91 -10.24 -0.53
C VAL A 210 3.80 -8.73 -0.36
N LEU A 211 3.90 -7.95 -1.44
CA LEU A 211 3.77 -6.50 -1.38
C LEU A 211 2.35 -6.06 -0.99
N SER A 212 1.31 -6.73 -1.49
CA SER A 212 -0.08 -6.40 -1.12
C SER A 212 -0.34 -6.71 0.35
N LEU A 213 0.13 -7.85 0.85
CA LEU A 213 0.02 -8.21 2.27
C LEU A 213 0.83 -7.25 3.14
N PHE A 214 2.05 -6.88 2.73
CA PHE A 214 2.85 -5.87 3.41
C PHE A 214 2.12 -4.52 3.47
N ARG A 215 1.50 -4.07 2.38
CA ARG A 215 0.74 -2.81 2.35
C ARG A 215 -0.47 -2.84 3.25
N ILE A 216 -1.23 -3.95 3.25
CA ILE A 216 -2.38 -4.13 4.16
C ILE A 216 -1.90 -4.09 5.61
N TYR A 217 -0.83 -4.84 5.94
CA TYR A 217 -0.20 -4.81 7.26
C TYR A 217 0.26 -3.39 7.64
N TYR A 218 0.91 -2.68 6.72
CA TYR A 218 1.37 -1.31 6.91
C TYR A 218 0.22 -0.33 7.12
N ILE A 219 -0.93 -0.52 6.48
CA ILE A 219 -2.13 0.32 6.73
C ILE A 219 -2.65 0.11 8.15
N PHE A 220 -2.58 -1.11 8.69
CA PHE A 220 -3.05 -1.42 10.06
C PHE A 220 -2.09 -0.97 11.15
N VAL A 221 -0.78 -1.19 10.95
CA VAL A 221 0.25 -1.05 11.99
C VAL A 221 1.17 0.15 11.76
N GLY A 222 1.13 0.71 10.55
CA GLY A 222 1.99 1.81 10.16
C GLY A 222 1.70 3.08 10.96
N PRO A 223 2.71 3.94 11.13
CA PRO A 223 2.60 5.13 11.97
C PRO A 223 1.88 6.29 11.28
N LEU A 224 1.24 6.08 10.13
CA LEU A 224 0.73 7.14 9.28
C LEU A 224 -0.79 7.27 9.38
N ASP A 225 -1.21 8.38 9.95
CA ASP A 225 -2.58 8.89 9.84
C ASP A 225 -2.93 9.19 8.37
N LEU A 226 -4.19 9.49 8.10
CA LEU A 226 -4.62 9.97 6.80
C LEU A 226 -3.84 11.21 6.38
N SER A 227 -3.67 11.34 5.08
CA SER A 227 -3.28 12.62 4.49
C SER A 227 -4.48 13.58 4.49
N PRO A 228 -4.23 14.89 4.50
CA PRO A 228 -5.32 15.86 4.43
C PRO A 228 -6.19 15.71 3.17
N ASP A 229 -5.60 15.25 2.08
CA ASP A 229 -6.30 14.96 0.83
C ASP A 229 -7.18 13.70 0.99
N GLU A 230 -6.69 12.62 1.61
CA GLU A 230 -7.50 11.43 1.93
C GLU A 230 -8.68 11.77 2.84
N ALA A 231 -8.44 12.53 3.91
CA ALA A 231 -9.48 12.97 4.83
C ALA A 231 -10.50 13.87 4.11
N GLN A 232 -10.05 14.75 3.20
CA GLN A 232 -10.94 15.59 2.39
C GLN A 232 -11.80 14.74 1.45
N TYR A 233 -11.23 13.78 0.72
CA TYR A 233 -12.00 12.90 -0.17
C TYR A 233 -12.93 11.97 0.60
N TRP A 234 -12.55 11.55 1.80
CA TRP A 234 -13.48 10.88 2.71
C TRP A 234 -14.62 11.79 3.13
N ASP A 235 -14.36 13.07 3.43
CA ASP A 235 -15.43 14.02 3.74
C ASP A 235 -16.40 14.19 2.56
N TRP A 236 -15.86 14.26 1.33
CA TRP A 236 -16.67 14.24 0.11
C TRP A 236 -17.53 12.98 -0.02
N SER A 237 -17.00 11.83 0.37
CA SER A 237 -17.75 10.56 0.37
C SER A 237 -18.97 10.58 1.31
N ARG A 238 -19.04 11.52 2.28
CA ARG A 238 -20.21 11.73 3.14
C ARG A 238 -21.34 12.47 2.43
N ARG A 239 -21.01 13.18 1.34
CA ARG A 239 -21.88 14.05 0.55
C ARG A 239 -21.61 13.79 -0.94
N LEU A 240 -22.05 12.63 -1.41
CA LEU A 240 -21.88 12.26 -2.82
C LEU A 240 -22.58 13.28 -3.72
N ASP A 241 -21.86 13.74 -4.73
CA ASP A 241 -22.32 14.76 -5.67
C ASP A 241 -21.78 14.43 -7.08
N LEU A 242 -22.32 15.08 -8.11
CA LEU A 242 -21.95 14.84 -9.51
C LEU A 242 -20.52 15.31 -9.84
N SER A 243 -19.96 16.25 -9.07
CA SER A 243 -18.56 16.67 -9.11
C SER A 243 -18.19 17.44 -7.83
N TYR A 244 -16.92 17.80 -7.68
CA TYR A 244 -16.42 18.62 -6.59
C TYR A 244 -15.58 19.80 -7.11
N TYR A 245 -15.30 20.75 -6.22
CA TYR A 245 -14.61 22.01 -6.47
C TYR A 245 -13.30 21.86 -7.24
N SER A 246 -12.55 20.76 -7.04
CA SER A 246 -11.25 20.58 -7.68
C SER A 246 -11.12 19.32 -8.53
N LYS A 247 -12.04 18.35 -8.42
CA LYS A 247 -11.95 17.02 -9.05
C LYS A 247 -13.34 16.46 -9.36
N GLY A 248 -13.40 15.43 -10.20
CA GLY A 248 -14.63 14.69 -10.44
C GLY A 248 -15.02 13.76 -9.27
N PRO A 249 -16.17 13.07 -9.39
CA PRO A 249 -16.81 12.38 -8.28
C PRO A 249 -16.19 11.02 -7.93
N ALA A 250 -15.39 10.42 -8.82
CA ALA A 250 -15.02 9.01 -8.72
C ALA A 250 -14.24 8.67 -7.43
N ILE A 251 -13.36 9.56 -6.96
CA ILE A 251 -12.59 9.32 -5.72
C ILE A 251 -13.50 9.24 -4.48
N ALA A 252 -14.53 10.09 -4.41
CA ALA A 252 -15.50 10.07 -3.32
C ALA A 252 -16.34 8.79 -3.36
N CYS A 253 -16.76 8.34 -4.55
CA CYS A 253 -17.49 7.09 -4.72
C CYS A 253 -16.65 5.86 -4.33
N ILE A 254 -15.37 5.81 -4.74
CA ILE A 254 -14.45 4.72 -4.39
C ILE A 254 -14.28 4.63 -2.86
N ILE A 255 -14.06 5.76 -2.19
CA ILE A 255 -13.94 5.81 -0.73
C ILE A 255 -15.27 5.47 -0.05
N ALA A 256 -16.41 5.89 -0.63
CA ALA A 256 -17.73 5.55 -0.12
C ALA A 256 -17.94 4.03 -0.08
N ILE A 257 -17.56 3.32 -1.14
CA ILE A 257 -17.63 1.85 -1.19
C ILE A 257 -16.76 1.24 -0.09
N GLY A 258 -15.50 1.70 0.04
CA GLY A 258 -14.58 1.18 1.04
C GLY A 258 -15.08 1.35 2.48
N LYS A 259 -15.61 2.53 2.83
CA LYS A 259 -16.16 2.77 4.16
C LYS A 259 -17.46 2.02 4.44
N THR A 260 -18.25 1.65 3.42
CA THR A 260 -19.46 0.83 3.61
C THR A 260 -19.11 -0.54 4.17
N PHE A 261 -17.99 -1.14 3.75
CA PHE A 261 -17.57 -2.47 4.21
C PHE A 261 -16.70 -2.45 5.47
N LEU A 262 -15.88 -1.41 5.67
CA LEU A 262 -14.84 -1.37 6.71
C LEU A 262 -14.98 -0.18 7.68
N GLY A 263 -16.09 0.56 7.60
CA GLY A 263 -16.36 1.74 8.43
C GLY A 263 -15.46 2.95 8.11
N ASN A 264 -15.58 3.99 8.93
CA ASN A 264 -14.72 5.18 8.86
C ASN A 264 -13.35 4.89 9.48
N THR A 265 -12.58 4.05 8.80
CA THR A 265 -11.24 3.60 9.23
C THR A 265 -10.22 3.87 8.12
N GLU A 266 -8.94 3.97 8.48
CA GLU A 266 -7.86 4.13 7.52
C GLU A 266 -7.84 3.00 6.49
N ILE A 267 -8.16 1.77 6.90
CA ILE A 267 -8.25 0.64 5.97
C ILE A 267 -9.44 0.76 5.02
N GLY A 268 -10.60 1.22 5.50
CA GLY A 268 -11.76 1.49 4.65
C GLY A 268 -11.45 2.50 3.53
N ILE A 269 -10.55 3.44 3.79
CA ILE A 269 -10.13 4.45 2.81
C ILE A 269 -9.00 3.95 1.91
N ARG A 270 -7.99 3.25 2.46
CA ARG A 270 -6.74 2.91 1.76
C ARG A 270 -6.76 1.58 1.02
N LEU A 271 -7.60 0.62 1.41
CA LEU A 271 -7.62 -0.71 0.79
C LEU A 271 -7.78 -0.68 -0.75
N PRO A 272 -8.64 0.17 -1.35
CA PRO A 272 -8.74 0.18 -2.81
C PRO A 272 -7.46 0.66 -3.52
N ALA A 273 -6.56 1.40 -2.85
CA ALA A 273 -5.27 1.81 -3.42
C ALA A 273 -4.35 0.59 -3.63
N VAL A 274 -4.40 -0.38 -2.71
CA VAL A 274 -3.68 -1.66 -2.83
C VAL A 274 -4.16 -2.42 -4.06
N PHE A 275 -5.47 -2.49 -4.27
CA PHE A 275 -6.07 -3.13 -5.46
C PHE A 275 -5.69 -2.43 -6.76
N PHE A 276 -5.79 -1.10 -6.82
CA PHE A 276 -5.38 -0.35 -8.02
C PHE A 276 -3.91 -0.57 -8.36
N SER A 277 -3.01 -0.59 -7.36
CA SER A 277 -1.60 -0.89 -7.59
C SER A 277 -1.39 -2.33 -8.09
N LEU A 278 -2.04 -3.32 -7.47
CA LEU A 278 -1.99 -4.73 -7.87
C LEU A 278 -2.43 -4.91 -9.33
N PHE A 279 -3.61 -4.42 -9.68
CA PHE A 279 -4.16 -4.59 -11.03
C PHE A 279 -3.40 -3.79 -12.08
N SER A 280 -2.86 -2.61 -11.74
CA SER A 280 -1.98 -1.86 -12.65
C SER A 280 -0.73 -2.66 -13.03
N SER A 281 -0.10 -3.34 -12.07
CA SER A 281 1.03 -4.25 -12.37
C SER A 281 0.63 -5.40 -13.27
N LEU A 282 -0.55 -6.00 -13.09
CA LEU A 282 -1.02 -7.10 -13.93
C LEU A 282 -1.30 -6.64 -15.36
N VAL A 283 -1.89 -5.45 -15.55
CA VAL A 283 -2.11 -4.88 -16.88
C VAL A 283 -0.78 -4.51 -17.56
N LEU A 284 0.18 -3.92 -16.83
CA LEU A 284 1.52 -3.64 -17.35
C LEU A 284 2.26 -4.91 -17.78
N TYR A 285 2.19 -5.96 -16.95
CA TYR A 285 2.74 -7.28 -17.27
C TYR A 285 2.17 -7.78 -18.59
N GLN A 286 0.84 -7.76 -18.71
CA GLN A 286 0.12 -8.28 -19.85
C GLN A 286 0.43 -7.50 -21.13
N MET A 287 0.41 -6.16 -21.07
CA MET A 287 0.69 -5.31 -22.22
C MET A 287 2.13 -5.47 -22.72
N SER A 288 3.13 -5.41 -21.83
CA SER A 288 4.53 -5.54 -22.22
C SER A 288 4.84 -6.91 -22.82
N ARG A 289 4.23 -7.97 -22.25
CA ARG A 289 4.32 -9.33 -22.80
C ARG A 289 3.74 -9.40 -24.21
N ASP A 290 2.54 -8.88 -24.41
CA ASP A 290 1.86 -8.95 -25.71
C ASP A 290 2.58 -8.15 -26.80
N MET A 291 3.19 -7.01 -26.45
CA MET A 291 4.03 -6.24 -27.37
C MET A 291 5.31 -6.99 -27.75
N MET A 292 5.99 -7.59 -26.77
CA MET A 292 7.24 -8.32 -27.01
C MET A 292 7.03 -9.63 -27.80
N LYS A 293 5.88 -10.29 -27.63
CA LYS A 293 5.53 -11.51 -28.39
C LYS A 293 5.55 -11.31 -29.90
N LYS A 294 5.28 -10.10 -30.40
CA LYS A 294 5.35 -9.79 -31.84
C LYS A 294 6.77 -9.69 -32.38
N GLU A 295 7.75 -9.43 -31.50
CA GLU A 295 9.13 -9.14 -31.91
C GLU A 295 10.07 -10.36 -31.81
N VAL A 296 9.64 -11.44 -31.16
CA VAL A 296 10.51 -12.58 -30.80
C VAL A 296 9.83 -13.91 -31.14
N PRO A 297 10.58 -14.96 -31.54
CA PRO A 297 10.01 -16.28 -31.79
C PRO A 297 9.19 -16.83 -30.61
N GLU A 298 8.16 -17.62 -30.95
CA GLU A 298 7.35 -18.35 -29.98
C GLU A 298 8.23 -19.27 -29.12
N GLY A 299 7.88 -19.39 -27.84
CA GLY A 299 8.62 -20.21 -26.87
C GLY A 299 9.82 -19.52 -26.23
N SER A 300 10.22 -18.31 -26.65
CA SER A 300 11.22 -17.54 -25.89
C SER A 300 10.63 -17.04 -24.56
N GLY A 301 11.35 -17.16 -23.44
CA GLY A 301 10.93 -16.58 -22.15
C GLY A 301 11.08 -15.06 -22.05
N THR A 302 11.40 -14.39 -23.16
CA THR A 302 11.69 -12.95 -23.21
C THR A 302 10.44 -12.07 -23.06
N PRO A 303 9.25 -12.43 -23.61
CA PRO A 303 8.05 -11.63 -23.41
C PRO A 303 7.59 -11.63 -21.95
N GLU A 304 7.65 -12.78 -21.29
CA GLU A 304 7.28 -12.90 -19.87
C GLU A 304 8.26 -12.14 -18.97
N LEU A 305 9.55 -12.09 -19.32
CA LEU A 305 10.54 -11.27 -18.62
C LEU A 305 10.25 -9.76 -18.82
N ALA A 306 9.93 -9.31 -20.03
CA ALA A 306 9.57 -7.92 -20.29
C ALA A 306 8.30 -7.52 -19.52
N GLY A 307 7.30 -8.41 -19.50
CA GLY A 307 6.14 -8.32 -18.63
C GLY A 307 6.53 -8.13 -17.16
N LEU A 308 7.33 -9.06 -16.61
CA LEU A 308 7.75 -9.03 -15.21
C LEU A 308 8.45 -7.71 -14.87
N LEU A 309 9.42 -7.28 -15.68
CA LEU A 309 10.17 -6.04 -15.43
C LEU A 309 9.26 -4.81 -15.40
N SER A 310 8.32 -4.67 -16.33
CA SER A 310 7.37 -3.53 -16.34
C SER A 310 6.49 -3.51 -15.09
N ALA A 311 6.01 -4.69 -14.66
CA ALA A 311 5.16 -4.85 -13.50
C ALA A 311 5.89 -4.64 -12.18
N LEU A 312 7.21 -4.87 -12.14
CA LEU A 312 8.06 -4.57 -11.00
C LEU A 312 8.47 -3.10 -10.94
N LEU A 313 8.72 -2.44 -12.09
CA LEU A 313 9.08 -1.02 -12.15
C LEU A 313 8.06 -0.14 -11.42
N ILE A 314 6.77 -0.34 -11.68
CA ILE A 314 5.70 0.41 -10.99
C ILE A 314 5.67 0.14 -9.47
N GLN A 315 6.18 -0.99 -8.99
CA GLN A 315 6.19 -1.34 -7.57
C GLN A 315 7.40 -0.77 -6.82
N ILE A 316 8.54 -0.61 -7.51
CA ILE A 316 9.80 -0.14 -6.91
C ILE A 316 10.02 1.36 -7.08
N VAL A 317 9.34 2.02 -8.01
CA VAL A 317 9.46 3.47 -8.22
C VAL A 317 8.75 4.22 -7.09
N PRO A 318 9.45 5.10 -6.33
CA PRO A 318 8.89 5.75 -5.14
C PRO A 318 7.55 6.43 -5.40
N LEU A 319 7.44 7.18 -6.50
CA LEU A 319 6.20 7.86 -6.89
C LEU A 319 5.00 6.91 -6.89
N PHE A 320 5.13 5.76 -7.55
CA PHE A 320 4.03 4.81 -7.75
C PHE A 320 3.80 3.92 -6.53
N SER A 321 4.87 3.58 -5.81
CA SER A 321 4.77 2.73 -4.63
C SER A 321 3.96 3.41 -3.51
N THR A 322 4.12 4.72 -3.33
CA THR A 322 3.32 5.53 -2.38
C THR A 322 1.82 5.44 -2.68
N TYR A 323 1.43 5.49 -3.96
CA TYR A 323 0.04 5.38 -4.38
C TYR A 323 -0.54 3.95 -4.31
N GLY A 324 0.28 2.97 -3.93
CA GLY A 324 -0.21 1.65 -3.52
C GLY A 324 -0.69 1.60 -2.06
N ILE A 325 -0.51 2.66 -1.28
CA ILE A 325 -0.94 2.76 0.13
C ILE A 325 -1.86 3.96 0.34
N VAL A 326 -1.45 5.13 -0.14
CA VAL A 326 -2.19 6.38 0.06
C VAL A 326 -3.31 6.48 -0.97
N MET A 327 -4.55 6.65 -0.53
CA MET A 327 -5.72 6.79 -1.42
C MET A 327 -5.95 8.25 -1.80
N THR A 328 -5.20 8.72 -2.80
CA THR A 328 -5.52 9.97 -3.50
C THR A 328 -6.13 9.67 -4.86
N ILE A 329 -6.49 10.71 -5.62
CA ILE A 329 -6.90 10.57 -7.02
C ILE A 329 -5.85 9.87 -7.90
N ASP A 330 -4.57 9.91 -7.53
CA ASP A 330 -3.50 9.38 -8.38
C ASP A 330 -3.56 7.84 -8.43
N SER A 331 -3.98 7.16 -7.36
CA SER A 331 -4.08 5.69 -7.31
C SER A 331 -5.08 5.12 -8.35
N PRO A 332 -6.36 5.53 -8.38
CA PRO A 332 -7.26 5.13 -9.46
C PRO A 332 -6.83 5.69 -10.82
N PHE A 333 -6.26 6.90 -10.89
CA PHE A 333 -5.81 7.49 -12.15
C PHE A 333 -4.72 6.65 -12.83
N ILE A 334 -3.73 6.16 -12.08
CA ILE A 334 -2.71 5.21 -12.56
C ILE A 334 -3.37 4.00 -13.23
N PHE A 335 -4.34 3.39 -12.54
CA PHE A 335 -5.01 2.19 -13.01
C PHE A 335 -5.82 2.44 -14.28
N PHE A 336 -6.69 3.46 -14.27
CA PHE A 336 -7.53 3.79 -15.42
C PHE A 336 -6.69 4.23 -16.63
N TRP A 337 -5.57 4.93 -16.44
CA TRP A 337 -4.61 5.22 -17.51
C TRP A 337 -4.01 3.94 -18.10
N THR A 338 -3.54 3.05 -17.24
CA THR A 338 -2.87 1.80 -17.64
C THR A 338 -3.80 0.87 -18.41
N ILE A 339 -5.02 0.64 -17.91
CA ILE A 339 -6.01 -0.20 -18.60
C ILE A 339 -6.51 0.45 -19.90
N SER A 340 -6.71 1.78 -19.93
CA SER A 340 -7.08 2.48 -21.16
C SER A 340 -6.00 2.34 -22.22
N LEU A 341 -4.72 2.48 -21.84
CA LEU A 341 -3.59 2.32 -22.76
C LEU A 341 -3.52 0.90 -23.33
N TYR A 342 -3.73 -0.12 -22.49
CA TYR A 342 -3.76 -1.50 -22.96
C TYR A 342 -4.96 -1.80 -23.86
N LEU A 343 -6.16 -1.32 -23.52
CA LEU A 343 -7.36 -1.47 -24.36
C LEU A 343 -7.19 -0.74 -25.69
N PHE A 344 -6.61 0.46 -25.69
CA PHE A 344 -6.26 1.18 -26.92
C PHE A 344 -5.27 0.38 -27.78
N TYR A 345 -4.21 -0.20 -27.17
CA TYR A 345 -3.30 -1.10 -27.86
C TYR A 345 -4.05 -2.30 -28.48
N LEU A 346 -4.90 -2.98 -27.72
CA LEU A 346 -5.70 -4.11 -28.23
C LEU A 346 -6.64 -3.71 -29.36
N ALA A 347 -7.26 -2.52 -29.27
CA ALA A 347 -8.21 -2.01 -30.26
C ALA A 347 -7.57 -1.79 -31.64
N GLN A 348 -6.29 -1.41 -31.65
CA GLN A 348 -5.55 -1.05 -32.88
C GLN A 348 -4.53 -2.10 -33.33
N ARG A 349 -4.21 -3.11 -32.52
CA ARG A 349 -3.11 -4.05 -32.81
C ARG A 349 -3.28 -4.87 -34.10
N GLU A 350 -4.52 -5.21 -34.47
CA GLU A 350 -4.86 -6.06 -35.63
C GLU A 350 -5.12 -5.24 -36.90
N TRP A 351 -5.20 -3.90 -36.77
CA TRP A 351 -5.52 -2.99 -37.87
C TRP A 351 -4.50 -3.09 -39.00
N THR A 352 -3.21 -3.15 -38.67
CA THR A 352 -2.13 -3.15 -39.66
C THR A 352 -2.06 -4.42 -40.50
N GLU A 353 -2.64 -5.52 -40.01
CA GLU A 353 -2.63 -6.83 -40.66
C GLU A 353 -3.97 -7.12 -41.38
N THR A 354 -5.09 -6.73 -40.77
CA THR A 354 -6.43 -7.13 -41.23
C THR A 354 -7.30 -5.99 -41.74
N GLY A 355 -6.91 -4.73 -41.47
CA GLY A 355 -7.78 -3.56 -41.69
C GLY A 355 -9.05 -3.54 -40.82
N LYS A 356 -9.18 -4.45 -39.85
CA LYS A 356 -10.34 -4.57 -38.97
C LYS A 356 -9.96 -4.23 -37.53
N THR A 357 -10.93 -3.74 -36.77
CA THR A 357 -10.80 -3.54 -35.32
C THR A 357 -12.06 -4.04 -34.61
N LYS A 358 -11.92 -4.35 -33.31
CA LYS A 358 -13.06 -4.74 -32.48
C LYS A 358 -13.62 -3.51 -31.77
N LEU A 359 -14.85 -3.11 -32.09
CA LEU A 359 -15.52 -1.96 -31.46
C LEU A 359 -15.64 -2.10 -29.95
N LEU A 360 -15.73 -3.32 -29.42
CA LEU A 360 -15.75 -3.57 -27.98
C LEU A 360 -14.52 -2.99 -27.27
N TYR A 361 -13.31 -3.14 -27.83
CA TYR A 361 -12.10 -2.58 -27.19
C TYR A 361 -12.09 -1.05 -27.24
N TRP A 362 -12.60 -0.45 -28.30
CA TRP A 362 -12.80 1.00 -28.38
C TRP A 362 -13.82 1.49 -27.35
N ALA A 363 -14.93 0.78 -27.19
CA ALA A 363 -15.96 1.11 -26.22
C ALA A 363 -15.45 1.00 -24.78
N LEU A 364 -14.76 -0.11 -24.46
CA LEU A 364 -14.14 -0.30 -23.14
C LEU A 364 -13.04 0.75 -22.88
N ALA A 365 -12.21 1.09 -23.88
CA ALA A 365 -11.24 2.18 -23.75
C ALA A 365 -11.93 3.52 -23.47
N GLY A 366 -13.03 3.82 -24.16
CA GLY A 366 -13.85 5.01 -23.91
C GLY A 366 -14.40 5.06 -22.50
N LEU A 367 -14.93 3.94 -22.00
CA LEU A 367 -15.44 3.82 -20.64
C LEU A 367 -14.35 4.03 -19.60
N THR A 368 -13.17 3.40 -19.75
CA THR A 368 -12.07 3.54 -18.79
C THR A 368 -11.44 4.93 -18.85
N VAL A 369 -11.38 5.57 -20.02
CA VAL A 369 -11.00 6.99 -20.15
C VAL A 369 -12.04 7.90 -19.51
N GLY A 370 -13.33 7.64 -19.69
CA GLY A 370 -14.43 8.36 -19.06
C GLY A 370 -14.37 8.31 -17.53
N ILE A 371 -14.19 7.12 -16.95
CA ILE A 371 -13.99 6.98 -15.50
C ILE A 371 -12.70 7.68 -15.06
N GLY A 372 -11.63 7.59 -15.84
CA GLY A 372 -10.39 8.33 -15.59
C GLY A 372 -10.60 9.86 -15.55
N LEU A 373 -11.46 10.41 -16.42
CA LEU A 373 -11.85 11.82 -16.40
C LEU A 373 -12.64 12.17 -15.13
N LEU A 374 -13.49 11.27 -14.63
CA LEU A 374 -14.19 11.44 -13.35
C LEU A 374 -13.23 11.40 -12.14
N VAL A 375 -12.02 10.87 -12.30
CA VAL A 375 -10.96 10.91 -11.28
C VAL A 375 -10.14 12.19 -11.41
N LYS A 376 -9.60 12.47 -12.61
CA LYS A 376 -8.66 13.56 -12.86
C LYS A 376 -8.76 14.03 -14.31
N TYR A 377 -9.02 15.32 -14.53
CA TYR A 377 -9.26 15.87 -15.87
C TYR A 377 -8.04 15.82 -16.80
N THR A 378 -6.83 15.66 -16.25
CA THR A 378 -5.62 15.39 -17.05
C THR A 378 -5.69 14.05 -17.79
N MET A 379 -6.70 13.20 -17.54
CA MET A 379 -7.00 12.04 -18.39
C MET A 379 -7.24 12.44 -19.86
N SER A 380 -7.64 13.68 -20.14
CA SER A 380 -7.77 14.22 -21.49
C SER A 380 -6.48 14.15 -22.33
N PHE A 381 -5.29 14.14 -21.69
CA PHE A 381 -4.02 13.91 -22.38
C PHE A 381 -3.99 12.57 -23.11
N PHE A 382 -4.82 11.60 -22.71
CA PHE A 382 -4.94 10.31 -23.38
C PHE A 382 -5.34 10.50 -24.86
N TYR A 383 -6.35 11.33 -25.14
CA TYR A 383 -6.79 11.60 -26.51
C TYR A 383 -5.78 12.42 -27.30
N LEU A 384 -5.10 13.38 -26.66
CA LEU A 384 -4.00 14.11 -27.31
C LEU A 384 -2.86 13.15 -27.73
N SER A 385 -2.43 12.28 -26.82
CA SER A 385 -1.42 11.25 -27.11
C SER A 385 -1.87 10.27 -28.19
N ALA A 386 -3.12 9.80 -28.14
CA ALA A 386 -3.69 8.91 -29.16
C ALA A 386 -3.74 9.59 -30.53
N PHE A 387 -4.18 10.85 -30.59
CA PHE A 387 -4.26 11.62 -31.83
C PHE A 387 -2.87 11.85 -32.44
N LEU A 388 -1.89 12.30 -31.65
CA LEU A 388 -0.51 12.50 -32.10
C LEU A 388 0.13 11.19 -32.58
N TYR A 389 -0.18 10.06 -31.92
CA TYR A 389 0.24 8.75 -32.38
C TYR A 389 -0.38 8.38 -33.74
N LEU A 390 -1.70 8.46 -33.87
CA LEU A 390 -2.41 8.05 -35.09
C LEU A 390 -2.09 8.94 -36.29
N ILE A 391 -1.90 10.24 -36.09
CA ILE A 391 -1.55 11.14 -37.20
C ILE A 391 -0.12 10.89 -37.70
N THR A 392 0.81 10.49 -36.83
CA THR A 392 2.21 10.25 -37.22
C THR A 392 2.50 8.84 -37.73
N ASP A 393 1.70 7.85 -37.33
CA ASP A 393 1.81 6.47 -37.81
C ASP A 393 1.04 6.29 -39.13
N ARG A 394 1.78 6.14 -40.25
CA ARG A 394 1.17 6.01 -41.58
C ARG A 394 0.31 4.76 -41.73
N LYS A 395 0.65 3.67 -41.04
CA LYS A 395 -0.10 2.40 -41.16
C LYS A 395 -1.43 2.45 -40.42
N ARG A 396 -1.51 3.28 -39.37
CA ARG A 396 -2.67 3.37 -38.47
C ARG A 396 -3.49 4.63 -38.66
N ARG A 397 -3.02 5.59 -39.46
CA ARG A 397 -3.72 6.84 -39.73
C ARG A 397 -5.16 6.68 -40.21
N GLY A 398 -5.47 5.60 -40.94
CA GLY A 398 -6.83 5.28 -41.37
C GLY A 398 -7.82 5.07 -40.21
N LEU A 399 -7.34 4.80 -38.99
CA LEU A 399 -8.19 4.75 -37.81
C LEU A 399 -8.85 6.09 -37.48
N LEU A 400 -8.28 7.23 -37.92
CA LEU A 400 -8.87 8.55 -37.67
C LEU A 400 -10.22 8.76 -38.38
N VAL A 401 -10.48 8.02 -39.46
CA VAL A 401 -11.79 8.04 -40.16
C VAL A 401 -12.65 6.83 -39.80
N HIS A 402 -12.11 5.86 -39.06
CA HIS A 402 -12.85 4.69 -38.60
C HIS A 402 -13.72 5.07 -37.36
N PRO A 403 -14.93 4.51 -37.20
CA PRO A 403 -15.82 4.86 -36.08
C PRO A 403 -15.28 4.51 -34.68
N GLY A 404 -14.32 3.59 -34.58
CA GLY A 404 -13.75 3.10 -33.31
C GLY A 404 -13.22 4.20 -32.37
N PRO A 405 -12.18 4.98 -32.74
CA PRO A 405 -11.69 6.08 -31.90
C PRO A 405 -12.78 7.09 -31.49
N TRP A 406 -13.72 7.39 -32.38
CA TRP A 406 -14.83 8.30 -32.11
C TRP A 406 -15.85 7.71 -31.14
N LEU A 407 -16.15 6.42 -31.24
CA LEU A 407 -16.96 5.70 -30.25
C LEU A 407 -16.33 5.78 -28.85
N SER A 408 -15.01 5.57 -28.75
CA SER A 408 -14.28 5.74 -27.50
C SER A 408 -14.44 7.15 -26.95
N PHE A 409 -14.24 8.17 -27.79
CA PHE A 409 -14.39 9.57 -27.41
C PHE A 409 -15.81 9.90 -26.91
N VAL A 410 -16.84 9.51 -27.66
CA VAL A 410 -18.25 9.75 -27.30
C VAL A 410 -18.61 9.09 -25.97
N ILE A 411 -18.23 7.83 -25.75
CA ILE A 411 -18.49 7.14 -24.47
C ILE A 411 -17.80 7.87 -23.32
N SER A 412 -16.55 8.30 -23.49
CA SER A 412 -15.84 9.04 -22.44
C SER A 412 -16.52 10.38 -22.12
N LEU A 413 -17.05 11.06 -23.14
CA LEU A 413 -17.76 12.32 -23.00
C LEU A 413 -19.09 12.11 -22.26
N LEU A 414 -19.83 11.06 -22.59
CA LEU A 414 -21.06 10.68 -21.89
C LEU A 414 -20.79 10.39 -20.40
N CYS A 415 -19.71 9.69 -20.08
CA CYS A 415 -19.29 9.50 -18.69
C CYS A 415 -18.96 10.82 -17.99
N PHE A 416 -18.46 11.82 -18.72
CA PHE A 416 -18.06 13.13 -18.19
C PHE A 416 -19.24 14.12 -18.04
N VAL A 417 -20.40 13.86 -18.64
CA VAL A 417 -21.58 14.75 -18.58
C VAL A 417 -21.97 15.18 -17.16
N PRO A 418 -21.99 14.30 -16.12
CA PRO A 418 -22.30 14.72 -14.76
C PRO A 418 -21.43 15.86 -14.24
N VAL A 419 -20.14 15.89 -14.62
CA VAL A 419 -19.20 16.95 -14.24
C VAL A 419 -19.58 18.29 -14.89
N LEU A 420 -20.04 18.25 -16.14
CA LEU A 420 -20.49 19.43 -16.88
C LEU A 420 -21.77 20.00 -16.27
N ILE A 421 -22.75 19.13 -15.97
CA ILE A 421 -23.99 19.52 -15.30
C ILE A 421 -23.69 20.20 -13.97
N TRP A 422 -22.89 19.55 -13.12
CA TRP A 422 -22.52 20.10 -11.82
C TRP A 422 -21.84 21.46 -11.94
N ASN A 423 -20.87 21.59 -12.84
CA ASN A 423 -20.16 22.86 -13.03
C ASN A 423 -21.09 23.97 -13.56
N SER A 424 -22.02 23.65 -14.46
CA SER A 424 -23.00 24.63 -14.94
C SER A 424 -23.88 25.20 -13.82
N GLN A 425 -24.15 24.39 -12.78
CA GLN A 425 -24.91 24.78 -11.59
C GLN A 425 -24.06 25.53 -10.54
N HIS A 426 -22.73 25.50 -10.68
CA HIS A 426 -21.77 26.05 -9.72
C HIS A 426 -20.82 27.07 -10.37
N ASN A 427 -21.31 27.85 -11.35
CA ASN A 427 -20.56 28.92 -12.02
C ASN A 427 -19.21 28.47 -12.61
N TRP A 428 -19.13 27.22 -13.09
CA TRP A 428 -17.94 26.63 -13.69
C TRP A 428 -16.69 26.63 -12.78
N VAL A 429 -16.91 26.66 -11.46
CA VAL A 429 -15.87 26.85 -10.46
C VAL A 429 -14.69 25.87 -10.59
N THR A 430 -14.94 24.61 -10.93
CA THR A 430 -13.86 23.61 -11.05
C THR A 430 -12.95 23.90 -12.26
N PHE A 431 -13.53 24.36 -13.37
CA PHE A 431 -12.76 24.73 -14.56
C PHE A 431 -11.97 26.02 -14.34
N LEU A 432 -12.56 27.02 -13.68
CA LEU A 432 -11.88 28.25 -13.27
C LEU A 432 -10.71 27.94 -12.33
N HIS A 433 -10.92 27.07 -11.33
CA HIS A 433 -9.85 26.60 -10.45
C HIS A 433 -8.72 25.91 -11.22
N THR A 434 -9.06 25.03 -12.16
CA THR A 434 -8.08 24.30 -12.98
C THR A 434 -7.30 25.25 -13.89
N ALA A 435 -7.98 26.23 -14.49
CA ALA A 435 -7.37 27.27 -15.31
C ALA A 435 -6.45 28.20 -14.50
N GLY A 436 -6.85 28.54 -13.27
CA GLY A 436 -6.03 29.30 -12.32
C GLY A 436 -4.78 28.53 -11.88
N GLN A 437 -4.87 27.22 -11.66
CA GLN A 437 -3.67 26.40 -11.44
C GLN A 437 -2.75 26.37 -12.67
N ALA A 438 -3.34 26.44 -13.87
CA ALA A 438 -2.60 26.60 -15.10
C ALA A 438 -2.07 28.03 -15.32
N HIS A 439 -2.23 28.99 -14.39
CA HIS A 439 -1.73 30.38 -14.50
C HIS A 439 -2.01 31.00 -15.89
N LEU A 440 -3.15 30.66 -16.51
CA LEU A 440 -3.48 31.10 -17.87
C LEU A 440 -3.65 32.63 -17.97
N ALA A 441 -3.92 33.28 -16.84
CA ALA A 441 -4.16 34.73 -16.74
C ALA A 441 -2.92 35.57 -16.37
N ASP A 442 -1.82 34.97 -15.89
CA ASP A 442 -0.71 35.72 -15.26
C ASP A 442 0.39 36.19 -16.25
N GLY A 443 0.17 36.02 -17.56
CA GLY A 443 1.17 36.31 -18.60
C GLY A 443 2.36 35.35 -18.59
N MET A 444 3.26 35.46 -19.57
CA MET A 444 4.45 34.59 -19.67
C MET A 444 5.59 35.07 -18.76
N LYS A 445 5.53 34.74 -17.46
CA LYS A 445 6.69 34.89 -16.55
C LYS A 445 7.53 33.62 -16.56
N ILE A 446 8.75 33.69 -17.11
CA ILE A 446 9.67 32.55 -17.17
C ILE A 446 10.50 32.49 -15.88
N THR A 447 10.43 31.37 -15.16
CA THR A 447 11.15 31.12 -13.91
C THR A 447 12.01 29.86 -14.01
N MET A 448 13.29 30.01 -14.35
CA MET A 448 14.22 28.87 -14.51
C MET A 448 14.39 28.03 -13.24
N GLY A 449 14.27 28.63 -12.06
CA GLY A 449 14.33 27.90 -10.79
C GLY A 449 13.22 26.85 -10.65
N ARG A 450 11.99 27.15 -11.10
CA ARG A 450 10.86 26.21 -11.06
C ARG A 450 11.01 25.08 -12.07
N PHE A 451 11.62 25.37 -13.21
CA PHE A 451 12.00 24.36 -14.20
C PHE A 451 13.01 23.36 -13.63
N LEU A 452 14.09 23.84 -13.03
CA LEU A 452 15.08 22.96 -12.40
C LEU A 452 14.51 22.21 -11.19
N GLU A 453 13.63 22.83 -10.39
CA GLU A 453 12.89 22.18 -9.30
C GLU A 453 12.05 21.01 -9.85
N PHE A 454 11.34 21.21 -10.97
CA PHE A 454 10.54 20.16 -11.57
C PHE A 454 11.39 19.01 -12.12
N ILE A 455 12.47 19.29 -12.87
CA ILE A 455 13.39 18.23 -13.35
C ILE A 455 14.01 17.47 -12.18
N GLY A 456 14.50 18.18 -11.15
CA GLY A 456 15.03 17.58 -9.93
C GLY A 456 13.99 16.70 -9.23
N SER A 457 12.72 17.13 -9.21
CA SER A 457 11.63 16.34 -8.65
C SER A 457 11.39 15.05 -9.42
N GLN A 458 11.46 15.06 -10.76
CA GLN A 458 11.28 13.85 -11.59
C GLN A 458 12.39 12.83 -11.34
N LEU A 459 13.65 13.29 -11.25
CA LEU A 459 14.79 12.45 -10.89
C LEU A 459 14.59 11.81 -9.50
N GLY A 460 14.12 12.59 -8.53
CA GLY A 460 13.90 12.12 -7.15
C GLY A 460 12.76 11.09 -7.03
N VAL A 461 11.63 11.31 -7.71
CA VAL A 461 10.45 10.45 -7.56
C VAL A 461 10.49 9.19 -8.44
N VAL A 462 11.34 9.16 -9.47
CA VAL A 462 11.52 7.99 -10.35
C VAL A 462 12.77 7.15 -10.04
N SER A 463 13.84 7.77 -9.52
CA SER A 463 15.26 7.33 -9.56
C SER A 463 16.02 7.98 -10.74
N PRO A 464 17.13 8.68 -10.50
CA PRO A 464 17.87 9.39 -11.55
C PRO A 464 18.28 8.49 -12.71
N VAL A 465 18.72 7.27 -12.39
CA VAL A 465 19.16 6.29 -13.38
C VAL A 465 17.97 5.80 -14.21
N LEU A 466 16.88 5.36 -13.55
CA LEU A 466 15.72 4.83 -14.25
C LEU A 466 15.07 5.91 -15.13
N PHE A 467 14.99 7.15 -14.65
CA PHE A 467 14.47 8.27 -15.43
C PHE A 467 15.23 8.47 -16.75
N VAL A 468 16.57 8.50 -16.69
CA VAL A 468 17.41 8.64 -17.90
C VAL A 468 17.20 7.46 -18.85
N PHE A 469 17.20 6.23 -18.34
CA PHE A 469 17.01 5.05 -19.18
C PHE A 469 15.60 4.94 -19.77
N ILE A 470 14.56 5.43 -19.09
CA ILE A 470 13.20 5.56 -19.65
C ILE A 470 13.23 6.50 -20.86
N LEU A 471 13.90 7.65 -20.77
CA LEU A 471 14.01 8.55 -21.91
C LEU A 471 14.78 7.87 -23.06
N ILE A 472 15.93 7.27 -22.78
CA ILE A 472 16.71 6.54 -23.79
C ILE A 472 15.86 5.45 -24.46
N SER A 473 15.15 4.62 -23.70
CA SER A 473 14.33 3.54 -24.25
C SER A 473 13.21 4.06 -25.14
N LEU A 474 12.55 5.17 -24.75
CA LEU A 474 11.50 5.79 -25.54
C LEU A 474 12.02 6.28 -26.90
N PHE A 475 13.19 6.92 -26.94
CA PHE A 475 13.78 7.39 -28.19
C PHE A 475 14.33 6.26 -29.06
N VAL A 476 14.97 5.25 -28.47
CA VAL A 476 15.53 4.10 -29.21
C VAL A 476 14.43 3.23 -29.82
N LEU A 477 13.34 2.99 -29.08
CA LEU A 477 12.23 2.17 -29.55
C LEU A 477 11.25 2.93 -30.45
N ARG A 478 11.33 4.27 -30.52
CA ARG A 478 10.55 5.12 -31.45
C ARG A 478 11.00 4.90 -32.89
N LYS A 479 10.67 3.74 -33.45
CA LYS A 479 10.74 3.46 -34.88
C LYS A 479 9.43 3.85 -35.52
N LYS A 480 9.51 4.40 -36.73
CA LYS A 480 8.33 4.81 -37.49
C LYS A 480 7.46 3.57 -37.77
N ASN A 481 6.16 3.71 -37.54
CA ASN A 481 5.16 2.64 -37.74
C ASN A 481 5.42 1.37 -36.89
N SER A 482 6.05 1.51 -35.71
CA SER A 482 6.21 0.42 -34.74
C SER A 482 5.36 0.63 -33.49
N ASP A 483 5.16 -0.46 -32.74
CA ASP A 483 4.49 -0.41 -31.43
C ASP A 483 5.28 0.44 -30.41
N GLY A 484 6.60 0.62 -30.60
CA GLY A 484 7.41 1.54 -29.81
C GLY A 484 7.06 3.03 -30.03
N SER A 485 6.51 3.39 -31.20
CA SER A 485 6.01 4.76 -31.43
C SER A 485 4.79 5.09 -30.58
N LEU A 486 3.97 4.09 -30.21
CA LEU A 486 2.85 4.27 -29.28
C LEU A 486 3.37 4.72 -27.92
N LEU A 487 4.38 4.02 -27.40
CA LEU A 487 4.95 4.31 -26.08
C LEU A 487 5.55 5.71 -26.02
N PHE A 488 6.21 6.14 -27.10
CA PHE A 488 6.75 7.50 -27.22
C PHE A 488 5.66 8.57 -27.07
N TRP A 489 4.56 8.47 -27.83
CA TRP A 489 3.50 9.47 -27.84
C TRP A 489 2.62 9.47 -26.58
N PHE A 490 2.55 8.34 -25.87
CA PHE A 490 1.91 8.26 -24.56
C PHE A 490 2.84 8.66 -23.39
N SER A 491 4.07 9.09 -23.67
CA SER A 491 5.03 9.52 -22.66
C SER A 491 5.55 10.95 -22.89
N ILE A 492 6.21 11.19 -24.03
CA ILE A 492 6.97 12.42 -24.27
C ILE A 492 6.11 13.70 -24.33
N PRO A 493 4.93 13.74 -24.97
CA PRO A 493 4.10 14.94 -24.96
C PRO A 493 3.71 15.40 -23.56
N ILE A 494 3.45 14.45 -22.65
CA ILE A 494 3.05 14.73 -21.27
C ILE A 494 4.24 15.26 -20.48
N LEU A 495 5.40 14.60 -20.58
CA LEU A 495 6.64 15.07 -19.95
C LEU A 495 6.99 16.47 -20.45
N LEU A 496 6.99 16.67 -21.77
CA LEU A 496 7.28 17.95 -22.39
C LEU A 496 6.32 19.04 -21.94
N PHE A 497 5.01 18.75 -21.91
CA PHE A 497 4.00 19.72 -21.46
C PHE A 497 4.28 20.19 -20.02
N PHE A 498 4.45 19.26 -19.07
CA PHE A 498 4.66 19.64 -17.67
C PHE A 498 6.04 20.26 -17.42
N THR A 499 7.06 19.82 -18.14
CA THR A 499 8.39 20.44 -18.12
C THR A 499 8.34 21.87 -18.64
N LEU A 500 7.71 22.14 -19.79
CA LEU A 500 7.55 23.49 -20.29
C LEU A 500 6.65 24.32 -19.38
N LYS A 501 5.59 23.73 -18.83
CA LYS A 501 4.69 24.41 -17.91
C LYS A 501 5.38 24.85 -16.62
N SER A 502 6.37 24.09 -16.16
CA SER A 502 7.15 24.45 -14.98
C SER A 502 7.95 25.74 -15.13
N LEU A 503 8.15 26.25 -16.36
CA LEU A 503 8.71 27.59 -16.58
C LEU A 503 7.78 28.70 -16.10
N GLN A 504 6.46 28.47 -16.09
CA GLN A 504 5.44 29.48 -15.78
C GLN A 504 4.89 29.38 -14.36
N GLY A 505 5.24 28.33 -13.60
CA GLY A 505 4.70 28.13 -12.27
C GLY A 505 5.15 26.82 -11.63
N LYS A 506 4.82 26.65 -10.35
CA LYS A 506 5.15 25.41 -9.65
C LYS A 506 4.31 24.25 -10.19
N VAL A 507 4.96 23.21 -10.67
CA VAL A 507 4.34 21.95 -11.12
C VAL A 507 4.69 20.85 -10.13
N GLN A 508 3.68 20.09 -9.70
CA GLN A 508 3.90 18.98 -8.77
C GLN A 508 4.44 17.75 -9.50
N ALA A 509 5.33 17.00 -8.85
CA ALA A 509 6.04 15.90 -9.48
C ALA A 509 5.10 14.80 -10.04
N ASN A 510 4.00 14.54 -9.34
CA ASN A 510 2.98 13.56 -9.70
C ASN A 510 2.11 13.96 -10.90
N TRP A 511 2.21 15.19 -11.42
CA TRP A 511 1.43 15.59 -12.58
C TRP A 511 1.86 14.86 -13.86
N ALA A 512 3.16 14.55 -14.00
CA ALA A 512 3.71 13.80 -15.12
C ALA A 512 3.61 12.27 -15.00
N LEU A 513 2.98 11.78 -13.93
CA LEU A 513 2.79 10.36 -13.65
C LEU A 513 2.33 9.49 -14.85
N PRO A 514 1.33 9.89 -15.67
CA PRO A 514 0.82 9.00 -16.72
C PRO A 514 1.86 8.72 -17.82
N ALA A 515 2.84 9.62 -17.99
CA ALA A 515 3.92 9.43 -18.96
C ALA A 515 4.81 8.22 -18.65
N TYR A 516 5.00 7.91 -17.37
CA TYR A 516 5.89 6.82 -16.95
C TYR A 516 5.27 5.44 -17.14
N ILE A 517 3.95 5.32 -17.29
CA ILE A 517 3.30 4.03 -17.58
C ILE A 517 3.83 3.46 -18.92
N ALA A 518 3.76 4.25 -19.98
CA ALA A 518 4.35 3.90 -21.27
C ALA A 518 5.89 3.81 -21.19
N GLY A 519 6.52 4.65 -20.37
CA GLY A 519 7.95 4.60 -20.09
C GLY A 519 8.43 3.29 -19.47
N PHE A 520 7.68 2.70 -18.53
CA PHE A 520 8.04 1.43 -17.89
C PHE A 520 7.95 0.25 -18.86
N ILE A 521 6.95 0.24 -19.73
CA ILE A 521 6.82 -0.74 -20.82
C ILE A 521 8.00 -0.57 -21.80
N SER A 522 8.34 0.67 -22.15
CA SER A 522 9.46 0.96 -23.05
C SER A 522 10.79 0.50 -22.46
N LEU A 523 11.05 0.82 -21.19
CA LEU A 523 12.28 0.44 -20.51
C LEU A 523 12.39 -1.08 -20.35
N SER A 524 11.29 -1.78 -20.06
CA SER A 524 11.32 -3.24 -19.91
C SER A 524 11.65 -3.92 -21.24
N ILE A 525 10.97 -3.55 -22.33
CA ILE A 525 11.22 -4.08 -23.68
C ILE A 525 12.65 -3.76 -24.12
N TYR A 526 13.10 -2.51 -23.94
CA TYR A 526 14.46 -2.09 -24.27
C TYR A 526 15.50 -2.91 -23.51
N THR A 527 15.30 -3.08 -22.20
CA THR A 527 16.23 -3.83 -21.35
C THR A 527 16.34 -5.27 -21.84
N VAL A 528 15.22 -5.98 -22.06
CA VAL A 528 15.23 -7.37 -22.50
C VAL A 528 15.85 -7.52 -23.89
N LYS A 529 15.46 -6.66 -24.84
CA LYS A 529 15.91 -6.71 -26.23
C LYS A 529 17.41 -6.48 -26.40
N TYR A 530 17.97 -5.53 -25.64
CA TYR A 530 19.35 -5.11 -25.81
C TYR A 530 20.31 -5.63 -24.72
N TRP A 531 19.81 -6.38 -23.72
CA TRP A 531 20.61 -6.90 -22.61
C TRP A 531 21.92 -7.59 -23.04
N PRO A 532 21.91 -8.51 -24.03
CA PRO A 532 23.14 -9.22 -24.42
C PRO A 532 24.22 -8.29 -24.96
N GLY A 533 23.83 -7.19 -25.62
CA GLY A 533 24.75 -6.19 -26.18
C GLY A 533 25.21 -5.11 -25.21
N PHE A 534 24.58 -4.99 -24.03
CA PHE A 534 25.01 -3.99 -23.05
C PHE A 534 26.39 -4.29 -22.46
N ARG A 535 27.23 -3.25 -22.42
CA ARG A 535 28.49 -3.25 -21.65
C ARG A 535 28.18 -3.54 -20.17
N LYS A 536 29.12 -4.18 -19.48
CA LYS A 536 29.00 -4.50 -18.04
C LYS A 536 28.61 -3.28 -17.19
N SER A 537 29.18 -2.10 -17.48
CA SER A 537 28.86 -0.84 -16.79
C SER A 537 27.39 -0.44 -16.91
N VAL A 538 26.79 -0.59 -18.09
CA VAL A 538 25.37 -0.28 -18.33
C VAL A 538 24.47 -1.23 -17.54
N ARG A 539 24.79 -2.53 -17.52
CA ARG A 539 24.05 -3.52 -16.72
C ARG A 539 24.11 -3.20 -15.23
N VAL A 540 25.31 -2.90 -14.72
CA VAL A 540 25.51 -2.48 -13.33
C VAL A 540 24.71 -1.23 -13.00
N LEU A 541 24.72 -0.24 -13.90
CA LEU A 541 23.99 1.02 -13.70
C LEU A 541 22.48 0.77 -13.62
N LEU A 542 21.89 -0.01 -14.54
CA LEU A 542 20.46 -0.35 -14.51
C LEU A 542 20.07 -1.08 -13.20
N VAL A 543 20.88 -2.06 -12.78
CA VAL A 543 20.65 -2.78 -11.51
C VAL A 543 20.76 -1.83 -10.31
N ALA A 544 21.79 -0.98 -10.28
CA ALA A 544 21.96 0.03 -9.24
C ALA A 544 20.78 1.01 -9.21
N GLY A 545 20.28 1.43 -10.37
CA GLY A 545 19.10 2.30 -10.50
C GLY A 545 17.84 1.70 -9.87
N ALA A 546 17.62 0.39 -10.09
CA ALA A 546 16.53 -0.35 -9.45
C ALA A 546 16.72 -0.50 -7.93
N LEU A 547 17.94 -0.79 -7.47
CA LEU A 547 18.25 -0.90 -6.04
C LEU A 547 18.10 0.45 -5.32
N ILE A 548 18.55 1.54 -5.93
CA ILE A 548 18.34 2.91 -5.43
C ILE A 548 16.83 3.20 -5.32
N SER A 549 16.05 2.82 -6.33
CA SER A 549 14.60 2.98 -6.32
C SER A 549 13.94 2.23 -5.15
N ILE A 550 14.35 0.99 -4.90
CA ILE A 550 13.89 0.19 -3.75
C ILE A 550 14.31 0.85 -2.44
N ALA A 551 15.55 1.33 -2.32
CA ALA A 551 16.05 1.98 -1.12
C ALA A 551 15.28 3.28 -0.80
N ILE A 552 15.07 4.15 -1.80
CA ILE A 552 14.28 5.38 -1.64
C ILE A 552 12.85 5.03 -1.23
N THR A 553 12.25 4.02 -1.86
CA THR A 553 10.90 3.55 -1.49
C THR A 553 10.84 3.04 -0.05
N ALA A 554 11.81 2.23 0.39
CA ALA A 554 11.87 1.73 1.76
C ALA A 554 12.01 2.87 2.78
N VAL A 555 12.88 3.85 2.51
CA VAL A 555 13.04 5.05 3.33
C VAL A 555 11.76 5.88 3.38
N ALA A 556 11.04 6.00 2.26
CA ALA A 556 9.78 6.76 2.20
C ALA A 556 8.67 6.15 3.07
N HIS A 557 8.68 4.83 3.31
CA HIS A 557 7.74 4.17 4.22
C HIS A 557 8.13 4.31 5.70
N TYR A 558 9.42 4.44 6.01
CA TYR A 558 9.92 4.56 7.38
C TYR A 558 10.98 5.67 7.53
N PRO A 559 10.64 6.95 7.38
CA PRO A 559 11.63 8.04 7.48
C PRO A 559 12.28 8.16 8.86
N SER A 560 11.60 7.68 9.91
CA SER A 560 12.13 7.62 11.27
C SER A 560 13.32 6.67 11.40
N ALA A 561 13.47 5.67 10.52
CA ALA A 561 14.62 4.76 10.52
C ALA A 561 15.93 5.46 10.11
N VAL A 562 15.84 6.60 9.40
CA VAL A 562 17.00 7.36 8.91
C VAL A 562 17.14 8.74 9.58
N ASN A 563 16.36 9.03 10.62
CA ASN A 563 16.41 10.29 11.38
C ASN A 563 16.39 11.56 10.50
N LEU A 564 15.58 11.58 9.44
CA LEU A 564 15.49 12.73 8.55
C LEU A 564 14.98 14.00 9.28
N PRO A 565 15.54 15.19 8.99
CA PRO A 565 15.03 16.47 9.51
C PRO A 565 13.56 16.69 9.15
N LEU A 566 12.79 17.39 9.99
CA LEU A 566 11.31 17.41 9.86
C LEU A 566 10.87 18.07 8.56
N LYS A 567 11.63 19.08 8.13
CA LYS A 567 11.41 19.79 6.86
C LYS A 567 11.65 18.90 5.63
N MET A 568 12.44 17.83 5.76
CA MET A 568 12.77 16.90 4.69
C MET A 568 11.99 15.59 4.78
N ASP A 569 11.25 15.37 5.86
CA ASP A 569 10.49 14.16 6.09
C ASP A 569 9.10 14.26 5.44
N PRO A 570 8.84 13.56 4.32
CA PRO A 570 7.58 13.66 3.60
C PRO A 570 6.38 13.07 4.38
N THR A 571 6.64 12.27 5.42
CA THR A 571 5.61 11.65 6.26
C THR A 571 5.23 12.49 7.47
N ALA A 572 5.97 13.56 7.79
CA ALA A 572 5.67 14.45 8.91
C ALA A 572 4.26 15.07 8.83
N ARG A 573 3.75 15.28 7.61
CA ARG A 573 2.39 15.78 7.36
C ARG A 573 1.28 14.75 7.58
N LEU A 574 1.64 13.47 7.71
CA LEU A 574 0.73 12.32 7.86
C LEU A 574 0.74 11.76 9.29
N ARG A 575 1.25 12.52 10.25
CA ARG A 575 1.39 12.09 11.64
C ARG A 575 0.86 13.16 12.57
N GLY A 576 0.22 12.75 13.65
CA GLY A 576 -0.24 13.68 14.69
C GLY A 576 -1.72 14.04 14.64
N TRP A 577 -2.45 13.54 13.65
CA TRP A 577 -3.85 13.88 13.42
C TRP A 577 -4.77 13.12 14.35
N ASN A 578 -4.45 11.85 14.64
CA ASN A 578 -5.19 11.06 15.62
C ASN A 578 -5.06 11.64 17.03
N GLU A 579 -3.87 12.07 17.46
CA GLU A 579 -3.70 12.73 18.77
C GLU A 579 -4.45 14.06 18.84
N LEU A 580 -4.37 14.89 17.78
CA LEU A 580 -5.11 16.14 17.70
C LEU A 580 -6.63 15.90 17.77
N GLY A 581 -7.16 14.94 17.01
CA GLY A 581 -8.57 14.59 17.02
C GLY A 581 -9.06 14.09 18.37
N LYS A 582 -8.24 13.31 19.09
CA LYS A 582 -8.52 12.88 20.46
C LYS A 582 -8.54 14.05 21.45
N ASP A 583 -7.61 15.00 21.34
CA ASP A 583 -7.58 16.16 22.24
C ASP A 583 -8.78 17.10 22.00
N VAL A 584 -9.08 17.39 20.72
CA VAL A 584 -10.27 18.16 20.33
C VAL A 584 -11.56 17.44 20.74
N GLY A 585 -11.60 16.10 20.64
CA GLY A 585 -12.72 15.29 21.12
C GLY A 585 -12.96 15.43 22.62
N LYS A 586 -11.90 15.44 23.45
CA LYS A 586 -12.02 15.68 24.90
C LYS A 586 -12.59 17.06 25.23
N ILE A 587 -12.17 18.09 24.48
CA ILE A 587 -12.71 19.45 24.63
C ILE A 587 -14.19 19.46 24.26
N ALA A 588 -14.56 18.81 23.16
CA ALA A 588 -15.93 18.70 22.69
C ALA A 588 -16.84 17.98 23.70
N ASP A 589 -16.35 16.89 24.31
CA ASP A 589 -17.06 16.14 25.35
C ASP A 589 -17.27 16.97 26.64
N GLY A 590 -16.36 17.91 26.95
CA GLY A 590 -16.48 18.83 28.08
C GLY A 590 -17.33 20.08 27.83
N MET A 591 -17.66 20.36 26.56
CA MET A 591 -18.41 21.55 26.16
C MET A 591 -19.92 21.26 26.16
N LYS A 592 -20.72 22.15 26.79
CA LYS A 592 -22.18 22.01 26.76
C LYS A 592 -22.68 22.18 25.32
N ALA A 593 -23.41 21.18 24.82
CA ALA A 593 -24.09 21.24 23.54
C ALA A 593 -25.19 22.34 23.53
N PRO A 594 -25.45 22.98 22.38
CA PRO A 594 -24.91 22.67 21.05
C PRO A 594 -23.58 23.37 20.74
N TYR A 595 -22.71 22.72 19.94
CA TYR A 595 -21.42 23.26 19.49
C TYR A 595 -21.09 22.87 18.04
N PHE A 596 -20.09 23.53 17.45
CA PHE A 596 -19.51 23.16 16.16
C PHE A 596 -17.97 23.26 16.16
N ILE A 597 -17.33 22.55 15.24
CA ILE A 597 -15.86 22.53 15.10
C ILE A 597 -15.48 23.15 13.77
N PHE A 598 -14.49 24.05 13.77
CA PHE A 598 -14.05 24.70 12.53
C PHE A 598 -12.56 25.09 12.53
N SER A 599 -12.02 25.34 11.34
CA SER A 599 -10.62 25.76 11.16
C SER A 599 -10.47 26.77 10.02
N ASP A 600 -9.33 27.46 9.94
CA ASP A 600 -8.95 28.35 8.83
C ASP A 600 -8.38 27.58 7.62
N ARG A 601 -8.00 26.31 7.80
CA ARG A 601 -7.44 25.46 6.74
C ARG A 601 -8.30 24.23 6.48
N TYR A 602 -8.54 23.93 5.20
CA TYR A 602 -9.30 22.74 4.81
C TYR A 602 -8.62 21.45 5.27
N GLN A 603 -7.28 21.43 5.31
CA GLN A 603 -6.53 20.28 5.79
C GLN A 603 -6.85 19.95 7.24
N VAL A 604 -6.84 20.94 8.12
CA VAL A 604 -7.18 20.74 9.52
C VAL A 604 -8.67 20.42 9.66
N THR A 605 -9.52 21.06 8.84
CA THR A 605 -10.97 20.83 8.85
C THR A 605 -11.32 19.37 8.54
N SER A 606 -10.75 18.80 7.48
CA SER A 606 -11.01 17.42 7.06
C SER A 606 -10.43 16.39 8.05
N GLU A 607 -9.24 16.64 8.57
CA GLU A 607 -8.60 15.77 9.56
C GLU A 607 -9.40 15.74 10.87
N LEU A 608 -9.91 16.88 11.33
CA LEU A 608 -10.81 16.93 12.50
C LEU A 608 -12.13 16.22 12.22
N ALA A 609 -12.68 16.31 11.01
CA ALA A 609 -13.89 15.56 10.66
C ALA A 609 -13.69 14.05 10.76
N PHE A 610 -12.50 13.55 10.44
CA PHE A 610 -12.18 12.13 10.49
C PHE A 610 -11.78 11.67 11.90
N TYR A 611 -10.87 12.38 12.57
CA TYR A 611 -10.25 11.91 13.81
C TYR A 611 -10.96 12.32 15.10
N VAL A 612 -11.87 13.29 15.06
CA VAL A 612 -12.74 13.58 16.21
C VAL A 612 -13.80 12.49 16.33
N ARG A 613 -13.97 11.97 17.57
CA ARG A 613 -14.92 10.89 17.86
C ARG A 613 -16.32 11.26 17.38
N GLY A 614 -16.99 10.29 16.73
CA GLY A 614 -18.32 10.50 16.14
C GLY A 614 -18.30 11.10 14.73
N ASN A 615 -17.11 11.33 14.15
CA ASN A 615 -16.94 11.85 12.79
C ASN A 615 -17.80 13.09 12.49
N PRO A 616 -17.71 14.16 13.31
CA PRO A 616 -18.63 15.30 13.24
C PRO A 616 -18.54 16.04 11.89
N VAL A 617 -19.57 16.82 11.60
CA VAL A 617 -19.49 17.84 10.55
C VAL A 617 -18.59 18.96 11.05
N THR A 618 -17.53 19.27 10.32
CA THR A 618 -16.63 20.39 10.60
C THR A 618 -16.74 21.44 9.50
N TYR A 619 -16.35 22.66 9.83
CA TYR A 619 -16.46 23.79 8.91
C TYR A 619 -15.12 24.47 8.64
N ASN A 620 -14.96 25.10 7.48
CA ASN A 620 -13.75 25.82 7.14
C ASN A 620 -14.05 27.30 6.88
N ILE A 621 -13.58 28.19 7.77
CA ILE A 621 -13.75 29.63 7.57
C ILE A 621 -12.75 30.16 6.53
N ASN A 622 -13.21 31.07 5.68
CA ASN A 622 -12.34 31.80 4.76
C ASN A 622 -11.87 33.13 5.40
N LEU A 623 -10.59 33.18 5.79
CA LEU A 623 -9.91 34.36 6.34
C LEU A 623 -8.98 35.05 5.30
N GLY A 624 -9.34 35.00 4.02
CA GLY A 624 -8.52 35.54 2.92
C GLY A 624 -7.75 34.48 2.14
N ARG A 625 -8.15 33.20 2.26
CA ARG A 625 -7.62 32.11 1.44
C ARG A 625 -8.41 32.00 0.13
N ARG A 626 -7.83 31.28 -0.84
CA ARG A 626 -8.57 30.83 -2.03
C ARG A 626 -9.74 29.93 -1.64
N MET A 627 -10.77 29.93 -2.48
CA MET A 627 -11.94 29.07 -2.34
C MET A 627 -11.54 27.59 -2.33
N ASN A 628 -12.31 26.76 -1.63
CA ASN A 628 -12.26 25.31 -1.66
C ASN A 628 -13.66 24.68 -1.49
N GLN A 629 -13.74 23.35 -1.41
CA GLN A 629 -15.02 22.62 -1.33
C GLN A 629 -15.92 23.08 -0.16
N TYR A 630 -15.35 23.40 0.99
CA TYR A 630 -16.13 23.81 2.17
C TYR A 630 -16.85 25.15 1.97
N ASP A 631 -16.41 25.98 1.01
CA ASP A 631 -17.08 27.22 0.67
C ASP A 631 -18.31 27.00 -0.23
N LEU A 632 -18.49 25.81 -0.81
CA LEU A 632 -19.69 25.45 -1.57
C LEU A 632 -20.77 24.85 -0.68
N TRP A 633 -20.36 24.20 0.41
CA TRP A 633 -21.29 23.59 1.35
C TRP A 633 -21.90 24.60 2.33
N PRO A 634 -23.02 24.24 3.00
CA PRO A 634 -23.57 25.06 4.07
C PRO A 634 -22.51 25.34 5.15
N GLY A 635 -22.38 26.61 5.53
CA GLY A 635 -21.46 27.06 6.58
C GLY A 635 -22.10 27.09 7.97
N PHE A 636 -21.33 27.56 8.96
CA PHE A 636 -21.78 27.70 10.37
C PHE A 636 -22.38 29.08 10.69
N TYR A 637 -22.51 29.96 9.69
CA TYR A 637 -22.77 31.40 9.86
C TYR A 637 -24.05 31.75 10.64
N ASP A 638 -25.06 30.87 10.60
CA ASP A 638 -26.36 31.06 11.22
C ASP A 638 -26.55 30.32 12.55
N LEU A 639 -25.51 29.63 13.07
CA LEU A 639 -25.57 28.82 14.30
C LEU A 639 -25.54 29.67 15.60
N LYS A 640 -26.35 30.73 15.66
CA LYS A 640 -26.37 31.67 16.80
C LYS A 640 -26.64 30.94 18.12
N GLY A 641 -25.93 31.31 19.17
CA GLY A 641 -26.01 30.71 20.50
C GLY A 641 -25.19 29.42 20.68
N TYR A 642 -24.57 28.89 19.63
CA TYR A 642 -23.73 27.69 19.73
C TYR A 642 -22.36 28.04 20.32
N ASN A 643 -21.75 27.08 21.00
CA ASN A 643 -20.33 27.12 21.32
C ASN A 643 -19.50 26.62 20.13
N ALA A 644 -18.19 26.83 20.14
CA ALA A 644 -17.34 26.36 19.05
C ALA A 644 -15.92 26.00 19.49
N ILE A 645 -15.32 25.09 18.75
CA ILE A 645 -13.90 24.77 18.85
C ILE A 645 -13.23 25.22 17.55
N PHE A 646 -12.37 26.23 17.65
CA PHE A 646 -11.62 26.76 16.51
C PHE A 646 -10.17 26.30 16.57
N VAL A 647 -9.67 25.63 15.53
CA VAL A 647 -8.31 25.09 15.50
C VAL A 647 -7.49 25.73 14.40
N MET A 648 -6.31 26.24 14.74
CA MET A 648 -5.34 26.82 13.80
C MET A 648 -3.99 26.12 13.91
N THR A 649 -3.28 25.99 12.78
CA THR A 649 -1.89 25.51 12.80
C THR A 649 -0.94 26.61 13.29
N GLY A 650 -0.04 26.24 14.19
CA GLY A 650 0.97 27.09 14.82
C GLY A 650 0.45 27.77 16.08
N ASP A 651 1.37 28.43 16.79
CA ASP A 651 1.04 29.36 17.86
C ASP A 651 0.61 30.71 17.26
N LYS A 652 -0.70 30.96 17.22
CA LYS A 652 -1.29 32.16 16.60
C LYS A 652 -2.27 32.82 17.56
N PRO A 653 -2.43 34.16 17.51
CA PRO A 653 -3.49 34.84 18.23
C PRO A 653 -4.86 34.58 17.58
N LEU A 654 -5.94 34.77 18.34
CA LEU A 654 -7.29 34.69 17.80
C LEU A 654 -7.50 35.80 16.75
N PRO A 655 -7.94 35.48 15.52
CA PRO A 655 -8.21 36.51 14.52
C PRO A 655 -9.36 37.42 14.98
N GLY A 656 -9.19 38.74 14.88
CA GLY A 656 -10.16 39.71 15.41
C GLY A 656 -11.58 39.56 14.85
N ARG A 657 -11.73 39.09 13.61
CA ARG A 657 -13.05 38.77 13.02
C ARG A 657 -13.75 37.61 13.76
N ILE A 658 -13.00 36.60 14.19
CA ILE A 658 -13.52 35.49 14.99
C ILE A 658 -13.85 35.98 16.39
N GLY A 659 -12.92 36.69 17.05
CA GLY A 659 -13.13 37.19 18.40
C GLY A 659 -14.39 38.05 18.56
N ARG A 660 -14.72 38.90 17.59
CA ARG A 660 -15.96 39.70 17.61
C ARG A 660 -17.25 38.89 17.45
N ALA A 661 -17.17 37.70 16.86
CA ALA A 661 -18.33 36.84 16.60
C ALA A 661 -18.70 35.93 17.77
N PHE A 662 -17.94 35.94 18.86
CA PHE A 662 -18.21 35.19 20.08
C PHE A 662 -18.28 36.13 21.29
N GLU A 663 -18.85 35.66 22.40
CA GLU A 663 -18.82 36.37 23.68
C GLU A 663 -17.46 36.25 24.35
N ARG A 664 -16.90 35.04 24.32
CA ARG A 664 -15.58 34.73 24.88
C ARG A 664 -14.91 33.64 24.05
N CYS A 665 -13.59 33.70 23.93
CA CYS A 665 -12.78 32.62 23.36
C CYS A 665 -11.53 32.44 24.20
N ASP A 666 -11.32 31.24 24.73
CA ASP A 666 -10.18 30.89 25.55
C ASP A 666 -9.16 30.12 24.70
N LYS A 667 -7.90 30.56 24.69
CA LYS A 667 -6.84 29.93 23.90
C LYS A 667 -6.14 28.85 24.69
N ARG A 668 -5.93 27.70 24.04
CA ARG A 668 -5.09 26.60 24.49
C ARG A 668 -4.07 26.26 23.41
N LEU A 669 -2.79 26.20 23.77
CA LEU A 669 -1.73 25.71 22.88
C LEU A 669 -1.60 24.20 23.02
N TYR A 670 -1.61 23.49 21.90
CA TYR A 670 -1.44 22.04 21.85
C TYR A 670 -0.27 21.67 20.94
N THR A 671 0.73 20.99 21.50
CA THR A 671 1.92 20.54 20.76
C THR A 671 1.83 19.05 20.51
N VAL A 672 1.73 18.67 19.23
CA VAL A 672 1.83 17.28 18.79
C VAL A 672 3.29 16.86 18.80
N LYS A 673 3.59 15.75 19.48
CA LYS A 673 4.94 15.18 19.58
C LYS A 673 4.95 13.73 19.12
N GLU A 674 6.00 13.35 18.40
CA GLU A 674 6.37 11.96 18.16
C GLU A 674 7.54 11.61 19.07
N LYS A 675 7.31 10.77 20.08
CA LYS A 675 8.27 10.50 21.16
C LYS A 675 8.72 11.82 21.83
N THR A 676 9.93 12.28 21.56
CA THR A 676 10.49 13.53 22.08
C THR A 676 10.50 14.66 21.04
N ARG A 677 10.18 14.36 19.78
CA ARG A 677 10.27 15.29 18.66
C ARG A 677 8.97 16.04 18.46
N VAL A 678 9.01 17.37 18.49
CA VAL A 678 7.85 18.21 18.14
C VAL A 678 7.57 18.09 16.64
N LEU A 679 6.34 17.70 16.31
CA LEU A 679 5.87 17.69 14.92
C LEU A 679 5.29 19.04 14.55
N ARG A 680 4.24 19.48 15.26
CA ARG A 680 3.47 20.69 14.95
C ARG A 680 2.80 21.22 16.21
N ASP A 681 2.65 22.54 16.27
CA ASP A 681 1.82 23.22 17.26
C ASP A 681 0.45 23.57 16.67
N TYR A 682 -0.55 23.61 17.52
CA TYR A 682 -1.90 24.05 17.20
C TYR A 682 -2.41 25.02 18.27
N SER A 683 -3.01 26.12 17.82
CA SER A 683 -3.82 26.98 18.68
C SER A 683 -5.26 26.49 18.62
N ILE A 684 -5.77 26.00 19.74
CA ILE A 684 -7.15 25.57 19.92
C ILE A 684 -7.85 26.65 20.72
N PHE A 685 -8.97 27.17 20.21
CA PHE A 685 -9.78 28.15 20.91
C PHE A 685 -11.14 27.56 21.26
N GLU A 686 -11.47 27.60 22.54
CA GLU A 686 -12.78 27.25 23.08
C GLU A 686 -13.63 28.53 23.12
N CYS A 687 -14.57 28.64 22.20
CA CYS A 687 -15.37 29.84 21.99
C CYS A 687 -16.81 29.63 22.44
N TYR A 688 -17.38 30.62 23.11
CA TYR A 688 -18.71 30.57 23.72
C TYR A 688 -19.62 31.68 23.20
N GLY A 689 -20.91 31.35 23.06
CA GLY A 689 -21.94 32.32 22.66
C GLY A 689 -21.72 32.91 21.27
N PHE A 690 -21.82 32.08 20.21
CA PHE A 690 -21.70 32.57 18.84
C PHE A 690 -22.81 33.58 18.50
N LYS A 691 -22.43 34.80 18.11
CA LYS A 691 -23.34 35.91 17.79
C LYS A 691 -23.86 35.87 16.34
N GLY A 692 -23.34 34.94 15.54
CA GLY A 692 -23.52 34.92 14.08
C GLY A 692 -22.40 35.67 13.38
N MET A 693 -22.21 35.39 12.09
CA MET A 693 -21.22 36.08 11.26
C MET A 693 -21.71 36.16 9.83
N GLU A 694 -21.52 37.31 9.17
CA GLU A 694 -21.79 37.40 7.74
C GLU A 694 -20.85 36.52 6.94
N ARG A 695 -21.43 35.72 6.04
CA ARG A 695 -20.67 35.01 5.01
C ARG A 695 -20.07 36.06 4.08
N LYS A 696 -18.74 36.08 3.97
CA LYS A 696 -18.09 36.95 2.99
C LYS A 696 -18.53 36.48 1.59
N ALA A 697 -19.03 37.39 0.76
CA ALA A 697 -19.32 37.09 -0.64
C ALA A 697 -18.07 36.50 -1.28
N VAL A 698 -18.27 35.45 -2.09
CA VAL A 698 -17.17 34.67 -2.70
C VAL A 698 -16.68 35.45 -3.93
N ASP A 699 -16.13 36.64 -3.70
CA ASP A 699 -15.81 37.58 -4.79
C ASP A 699 -14.44 37.35 -5.44
N ASN A 700 -13.73 36.27 -5.08
CA ASN A 700 -12.42 35.96 -5.67
C ASN A 700 -12.32 34.47 -6.02
N PHE A 701 -12.44 34.18 -7.33
CA PHE A 701 -12.03 32.92 -7.94
C PHE A 701 -10.50 32.76 -7.91
#